data_AF-A0A673IHA6-F1
#
_entry.id   AF-A0A673IHA6-F1
#
_cell.length_a   1.000
_cell.length_b   1.000
_cell.length_c   1.000
_cell.angle_alpha   90.00
_cell.angle_beta   90.00
_cell.angle_gamma   90.00
#
_symmetry.space_group_name_H-M   'P 1'
#
loop_
_entity.id
_entity.type
_entity.pdbx_description
1 polymer ?
#
loop_
_entity_poly.entity_id
_entity_poly.type
_entity_poly.pdbx_seq_one_letter_code
_entity_poly.pdbx_strand_id
1 'polypeptide(L)'
;HKGTNSDVLTQYQCHFNVSDLYRPSSKWFKDGDQLDRKDRILMLTSLSTGDSGIYSCCAQNAAGKVCSNHNITLNIIDESVPRVLVAPVDQVVLRDEEAVFHCQFRAKPPPLIEWFHNTEPVLNKSRFVVYANGTLHISQVKQRSTGVYKCVAQYGENKQVHVEAALRIAEIADMGERMFRVFTAGRSERVRCDPPQGQPEPQVWWERAGARVASEGRVHQRNGDLIFSPTDGSDSGVYTCVARNTAGQKQQELVVTVATSPEWIVQPQDTRVEEGQPGFLHCHARGTPEPRVTWYRKSVPISEEGSRYKLFSNGTLRINSAELKDAQTYSCVCVTEGGSLIGHAQVLILEKLKFTPVPQPSQCLQLDRESGVSCVAAGRETPIIHWSRADGADLPSHVSQMNGVLRFSTVTRADRGNYTCVASSSAEGEIRAHVHLTVGVHVEFKLEPEQTTVYQGHTAVFHCQASGDPQPYVQWMLKDKLLSSIRLTPPMPNGSLVISDVTTEDTGVYTCIAGNTCNIRDTAAQLYVVEKPVHPRSEDEDKSQFKMFQTIALSVAVAVAYIIAVLGLMFYCKQRRKNKRLQKNRAGEEPEMECLNGVQLNGHRMSEIQEEVALSSMRPSADSEKQQSCGDKLHFPRAHLQTITSLGRGVFGEVFLAKARAIEEAEPETLVLVKSLESREETHRTEFRRELEMFSKLNHAHVVRLLGICRETQPHYMILEYVDLVLNTFKSFINIYKLACFQALRNIIPFPNLVFPIKNDRVCVSFWNVWAFGVLMLEVFSLGELPYPALNDHQVLEGLQAGTLRLSPPVNCPAHVCSLMSRCWASSPKERPTFSEILQTLTDSSTDTKV
;
A
#
# COMPACT_ATOMS: atom_id res chain seq x y z
N HIS A 1 52.74 -44.87 62.22
CA HIS A 1 52.84 -44.22 60.90
C HIS A 1 51.53 -44.43 60.16
N LYS A 2 50.86 -43.35 59.74
CA LYS A 2 49.76 -43.44 58.77
C LYS A 2 50.40 -43.44 57.38
N GLY A 3 50.21 -44.52 56.64
CA GLY A 3 50.77 -44.66 55.31
C GLY A 3 49.74 -45.28 54.38
N THR A 4 49.42 -44.54 53.32
CA THR A 4 48.58 -44.96 52.20
C THR A 4 49.28 -46.06 51.40
N ASN A 5 48.47 -46.99 50.88
CA ASN A 5 48.87 -48.18 50.14
C ASN A 5 49.82 -47.89 48.96
N SER A 6 51.12 -48.11 49.19
CA SER A 6 52.14 -48.71 48.32
C SER A 6 53.50 -48.22 48.84
N ASP A 7 54.34 -49.15 49.32
CA ASP A 7 55.71 -48.91 49.82
C ASP A 7 55.87 -48.19 51.17
N VAL A 8 54.91 -48.34 52.08
CA VAL A 8 55.09 -47.91 53.48
C VAL A 8 55.83 -49.01 54.24
N LEU A 9 57.15 -48.88 54.31
CA LEU A 9 57.97 -49.73 55.18
C LEU A 9 57.76 -49.30 56.64
N THR A 10 56.98 -50.07 57.40
CA THR A 10 56.90 -49.82 58.85
C THR A 10 57.86 -50.75 59.56
N GLN A 11 58.87 -50.16 60.19
CA GLN A 11 59.91 -50.86 60.91
C GLN A 11 59.72 -50.68 62.41
N TYR A 12 59.57 -51.79 63.13
CA TYR A 12 59.58 -51.81 64.59
C TYR A 12 60.85 -52.49 65.08
N GLN A 13 61.58 -51.85 65.99
CA GLN A 13 62.82 -52.39 66.53
C GLN A 13 62.69 -52.67 68.02
N CYS A 14 63.07 -53.88 68.40
CA CYS A 14 63.07 -54.34 69.77
C CYS A 14 64.42 -54.05 70.41
N HIS A 15 64.44 -53.11 71.35
CA HIS A 15 65.63 -52.71 72.10
C HIS A 15 65.67 -53.39 73.46
N PHE A 16 66.78 -54.06 73.76
CA PHE A 16 67.09 -54.64 75.07
C PHE A 16 68.60 -54.63 75.27
N ASN A 17 69.03 -54.43 76.52
CA ASN A 17 70.44 -54.33 76.88
C ASN A 17 71.03 -55.74 77.11
N VAL A 18 72.24 -56.00 76.60
CA VAL A 18 72.86 -57.34 76.64
C VAL A 18 74.18 -57.27 77.40
N SER A 19 74.30 -58.04 78.49
CA SER A 19 75.58 -58.31 79.17
C SER A 19 76.26 -59.54 78.53
N ASP A 20 77.56 -59.46 78.25
CA ASP A 20 78.35 -60.33 77.35
C ASP A 20 78.34 -61.85 77.61
N LEU A 21 77.66 -62.31 78.65
CA LEU A 21 77.61 -63.73 79.02
C LEU A 21 76.38 -64.49 78.49
N TYR A 22 75.31 -63.84 78.00
CA TYR A 22 74.18 -64.53 77.34
C TYR A 22 73.46 -63.63 76.31
N ARG A 23 73.55 -63.93 75.01
CA ARG A 23 72.80 -63.18 73.96
C ARG A 23 71.33 -63.64 73.94
N PRO A 24 70.35 -62.78 74.26
CA PRO A 24 68.94 -63.15 74.16
C PRO A 24 68.45 -63.10 72.71
N SER A 25 67.50 -63.98 72.39
CA SER A 25 66.73 -63.94 71.13
C SER A 25 65.48 -63.08 71.29
N SER A 26 65.15 -62.30 70.27
CA SER A 26 63.90 -61.54 70.20
C SER A 26 62.81 -62.35 69.50
N LYS A 27 61.59 -62.25 70.03
CA LYS A 27 60.38 -62.81 69.43
C LYS A 27 59.30 -61.75 69.38
N TRP A 28 58.63 -61.63 68.25
CA TRP A 28 57.51 -60.72 68.07
C TRP A 28 56.18 -61.46 68.21
N PHE A 29 55.17 -60.75 68.71
CA PHE A 29 53.81 -61.25 68.88
C PHE A 29 52.84 -60.28 68.22
N LYS A 30 51.77 -60.78 67.61
CA LYS A 30 50.62 -60.01 67.11
C LYS A 30 49.37 -60.53 67.79
N ASP A 31 48.64 -59.66 68.48
CA ASP A 31 47.40 -59.99 69.21
C ASP A 31 47.55 -61.17 70.18
N GLY A 32 48.77 -61.39 70.69
CA GLY A 32 49.11 -62.49 71.60
C GLY A 32 49.76 -63.71 70.94
N ASP A 33 49.65 -63.86 69.61
CA ASP A 33 50.21 -64.99 68.87
C ASP A 33 51.65 -64.73 68.43
N GLN A 34 52.53 -65.73 68.57
CA GLN A 34 53.94 -65.58 68.22
C GLN A 34 54.11 -65.55 66.70
N LEU A 35 54.75 -64.50 66.19
CA LEU A 35 55.18 -64.42 64.80
C LEU A 35 56.47 -65.23 64.60
N ASP A 36 56.58 -65.96 63.49
CA ASP A 36 57.77 -66.75 63.16
C ASP A 36 58.90 -65.86 62.61
N ARG A 37 59.42 -64.97 63.46
CA ARG A 37 60.58 -64.12 63.16
C ARG A 37 61.49 -64.00 64.39
N LYS A 38 62.79 -64.21 64.17
CA LYS A 38 63.83 -64.23 65.23
C LYS A 38 64.70 -62.98 65.25
N ASP A 39 64.46 -62.03 64.34
CA ASP A 39 65.24 -60.79 64.22
C ASP A 39 64.79 -59.72 65.21
N ARG A 40 65.72 -58.82 65.56
CA ARG A 40 65.43 -57.68 66.44
C ARG A 40 64.51 -56.64 65.80
N ILE A 41 64.36 -56.69 64.49
CA ILE A 41 63.60 -55.74 63.70
C ILE A 41 62.44 -56.47 63.03
N LEU A 42 61.21 -56.00 63.25
CA LEU A 42 60.02 -56.40 62.51
C LEU A 42 59.80 -55.38 61.38
N MET A 43 60.00 -55.82 60.14
CA MET A 43 59.62 -55.06 58.94
C MET A 43 58.31 -55.61 58.39
N LEU A 44 57.31 -54.75 58.31
CA LEU A 44 56.07 -55.03 57.59
C LEU A 44 56.12 -54.29 56.25
N THR A 45 56.01 -55.05 55.16
CA THR A 45 56.02 -54.54 53.78
C THR A 45 54.70 -54.87 53.12
N SER A 46 54.22 -54.00 52.23
CA SER A 46 52.95 -54.19 51.50
C SER A 46 51.75 -54.42 52.44
N LEU A 47 51.58 -53.50 53.39
CA LEU A 47 50.55 -53.54 54.43
C LEU A 47 49.13 -53.73 53.86
N SER A 48 48.37 -54.66 54.44
CA SER A 48 46.95 -54.90 54.15
C SER A 48 46.10 -54.65 55.40
N THR A 49 44.77 -54.55 55.26
CA THR A 49 43.87 -54.42 56.42
C THR A 49 44.05 -55.56 57.44
N GLY A 50 44.49 -56.74 56.99
CA GLY A 50 44.77 -57.91 57.82
C GLY A 50 46.02 -57.79 58.71
N ASP A 51 46.90 -56.82 58.45
CA ASP A 51 48.07 -56.53 59.28
C ASP A 51 47.75 -55.60 60.46
N SER A 52 46.50 -55.11 60.56
CA SER A 52 46.04 -54.39 61.75
C SER A 52 46.03 -55.31 62.97
N GLY A 53 46.42 -54.79 64.13
CA GLY A 53 46.51 -55.54 65.38
C GLY A 53 47.50 -54.92 66.37
N ILE A 54 47.67 -55.58 67.50
CA ILE A 54 48.53 -55.16 68.60
C ILE A 54 49.83 -55.96 68.57
N TYR A 55 50.95 -55.28 68.31
CA TYR A 55 52.28 -55.88 68.22
C TYR A 55 53.07 -55.68 69.51
N SER A 56 53.76 -56.72 69.96
CA SER A 56 54.67 -56.67 71.13
C SER A 56 55.94 -57.49 70.89
N CYS A 57 57.03 -57.16 71.58
CA CYS A 57 58.28 -57.91 71.49
C CYS A 57 58.67 -58.49 72.85
N CYS A 58 59.20 -59.70 72.87
CA CYS A 58 59.81 -60.30 74.04
C CYS A 58 61.24 -60.75 73.77
N ALA A 59 62.14 -60.50 74.72
CA ALA A 59 63.50 -61.01 74.73
C ALA A 59 63.58 -62.24 75.64
N GLN A 60 64.20 -63.32 75.17
CA GLN A 60 64.32 -64.57 75.91
C GLN A 60 65.74 -65.14 75.82
N ASN A 61 66.29 -65.54 76.95
CA ASN A 61 67.52 -66.34 77.07
C ASN A 61 67.28 -67.56 77.98
N ALA A 62 68.33 -68.33 78.29
CA ALA A 62 68.23 -69.50 79.17
C ALA A 62 67.78 -69.18 80.60
N ALA A 63 67.93 -67.94 81.06
CA ALA A 63 67.56 -67.52 82.41
C ALA A 63 66.10 -67.06 82.52
N GLY A 64 65.45 -66.66 81.43
CA GLY A 64 64.05 -66.23 81.46
C GLY A 64 63.59 -65.47 80.21
N LYS A 65 62.31 -65.07 80.22
CA LYS A 65 61.66 -64.27 79.18
C LYS A 65 61.15 -62.96 79.78
N VAL A 66 61.46 -61.84 79.15
CA VAL A 66 60.88 -60.52 79.46
C VAL A 66 60.20 -59.97 78.21
N CYS A 67 59.01 -59.39 78.37
CA CYS A 67 58.27 -58.76 77.28
C CYS A 67 58.27 -57.25 77.44
N SER A 68 58.18 -56.52 76.33
CA SER A 68 58.08 -55.08 76.32
C SER A 68 56.79 -54.62 77.00
N ASN A 69 56.89 -53.63 77.89
CA ASN A 69 55.73 -53.07 78.60
C ASN A 69 54.89 -52.12 77.70
N HIS A 70 55.35 -51.85 76.48
CA HIS A 70 54.67 -51.03 75.49
C HIS A 70 54.24 -51.90 74.32
N ASN A 71 52.93 -51.97 74.10
CA ASN A 71 52.34 -52.59 72.92
C ASN A 71 52.13 -51.53 71.83
N ILE A 72 52.40 -51.90 70.57
CA ILE A 72 52.22 -51.03 69.42
C ILE A 72 50.93 -51.41 68.71
N THR A 73 49.97 -50.50 68.62
CA THR A 73 48.74 -50.74 67.86
C THR A 73 48.91 -50.25 66.43
N LEU A 74 48.78 -51.15 65.46
CA LEU A 74 48.75 -50.83 64.04
C LEU A 74 47.30 -50.91 63.55
N ASN A 75 46.80 -49.83 62.95
CA ASN A 75 45.46 -49.78 62.35
C ASN A 75 45.58 -49.32 60.90
N ILE A 76 45.25 -50.20 59.95
CA ILE A 76 45.32 -49.96 58.51
C ILE A 76 43.90 -49.86 57.98
N ILE A 77 43.54 -48.69 57.47
CA ILE A 77 42.22 -48.38 56.93
C ILE A 77 42.30 -48.53 55.40
N ASP A 78 41.30 -49.20 54.81
CA ASP A 78 41.15 -49.29 53.36
C ASP A 78 40.63 -47.95 52.82
N GLU A 79 41.50 -47.20 52.14
CA GLU A 79 41.17 -45.91 51.50
C GLU A 79 40.71 -46.05 50.04
N SER A 80 40.27 -47.24 49.61
CA SER A 80 39.72 -47.41 48.27
C SER A 80 38.46 -46.58 48.05
N VAL A 81 38.30 -46.04 46.84
CA VAL A 81 37.15 -45.21 46.47
C VAL A 81 35.86 -46.05 46.57
N PRO A 82 34.81 -45.59 47.28
CA PRO A 82 33.55 -46.30 47.39
C PRO A 82 32.94 -46.57 46.01
N ARG A 83 32.55 -47.83 45.76
CA ARG A 83 31.91 -48.20 44.49
C ARG A 83 30.42 -47.92 44.55
N VAL A 84 29.86 -47.24 43.56
CA VAL A 84 28.42 -47.01 43.43
C VAL A 84 27.72 -48.36 43.18
N LEU A 85 26.75 -48.72 44.02
CA LEU A 85 25.88 -49.89 43.82
C LEU A 85 24.54 -49.49 43.22
N VAL A 86 23.96 -48.40 43.71
CA VAL A 86 22.70 -47.84 43.24
C VAL A 86 22.90 -46.33 43.09
N ALA A 87 22.71 -45.83 41.88
CA ALA A 87 22.69 -44.40 41.59
C ALA A 87 21.24 -43.89 41.53
N PRO A 88 20.97 -42.66 41.96
CA PRO A 88 19.67 -42.05 41.78
C PRO A 88 19.38 -41.82 40.29
N VAL A 89 18.09 -41.83 39.93
CA VAL A 89 17.61 -41.64 38.55
C VAL A 89 16.71 -40.42 38.52
N ASP A 90 16.77 -39.66 37.43
CA ASP A 90 15.91 -38.51 37.17
C ASP A 90 14.43 -38.88 37.36
N GLN A 91 13.70 -38.03 38.08
CA GLN A 91 12.28 -38.23 38.36
C GLN A 91 11.46 -37.02 37.90
N VAL A 92 10.31 -37.32 37.29
CA VAL A 92 9.28 -36.33 36.97
C VAL A 92 8.02 -36.71 37.71
N VAL A 93 7.61 -35.87 38.64
CA VAL A 93 6.57 -36.18 39.63
C VAL A 93 5.50 -35.10 39.62
N LEU A 94 4.25 -35.47 39.85
CA LEU A 94 3.16 -34.51 40.01
C LEU A 94 3.38 -33.63 41.25
N ARG A 95 2.84 -32.42 41.23
CA ARG A 95 2.87 -31.54 42.41
C ARG A 95 2.11 -32.24 43.54
N ASP A 96 2.69 -32.19 44.74
CA ASP A 96 2.18 -32.74 46.00
C ASP A 96 2.28 -34.26 46.18
N GLU A 97 2.77 -34.98 45.16
CA GLU A 97 3.12 -36.40 45.26
C GLU A 97 4.52 -36.61 45.87
N GLU A 98 4.89 -37.86 46.13
CA GLU A 98 6.17 -38.24 46.72
C GLU A 98 7.27 -38.50 45.69
N ALA A 99 8.53 -38.20 46.03
CA ALA A 99 9.71 -38.57 45.24
C ALA A 99 10.75 -39.31 46.10
N VAL A 100 11.37 -40.35 45.55
CA VAL A 100 12.30 -41.24 46.28
C VAL A 100 13.58 -41.48 45.49
N PHE A 101 14.70 -40.91 45.93
CA PHE A 101 16.01 -41.12 45.33
C PHE A 101 16.81 -42.18 46.09
N HIS A 102 17.12 -43.28 45.42
CA HIS A 102 17.93 -44.36 45.99
C HIS A 102 19.42 -44.10 45.71
N CYS A 103 20.25 -44.26 46.74
CA CYS A 103 21.70 -44.11 46.61
C CYS A 103 22.44 -45.05 47.56
N GLN A 104 23.32 -45.89 47.02
CA GLN A 104 24.07 -46.88 47.82
C GLN A 104 25.50 -47.03 47.32
N PHE A 105 26.44 -47.15 48.26
CA PHE A 105 27.86 -47.35 48.00
C PHE A 105 28.40 -48.58 48.72
N ARG A 106 29.44 -49.20 48.15
CA ARG A 106 30.20 -50.29 48.74
C ARG A 106 31.60 -49.83 49.10
N ALA A 107 31.92 -49.78 50.39
CA ALA A 107 33.26 -49.57 50.94
C ALA A 107 33.41 -50.27 52.30
N LYS A 108 34.64 -50.45 52.78
CA LYS A 108 34.96 -50.95 54.12
C LYS A 108 35.95 -49.99 54.81
N PRO A 109 35.56 -49.27 55.87
CA PRO A 109 34.22 -49.20 56.48
C PRO A 109 33.18 -48.55 55.55
N PRO A 110 31.87 -48.74 55.78
CA PRO A 110 30.82 -48.06 55.03
C PRO A 110 31.01 -46.53 55.05
N PRO A 111 30.86 -45.84 53.90
CA PRO A 111 31.06 -44.40 53.85
C PRO A 111 29.86 -43.66 54.46
N LEU A 112 30.09 -42.44 54.92
CA LEU A 112 29.01 -41.54 55.35
C LEU A 112 28.32 -40.97 54.11
N ILE A 113 26.99 -41.11 54.02
CA ILE A 113 26.20 -40.60 52.91
C ILE A 113 25.52 -39.29 53.30
N GLU A 114 25.70 -38.26 52.48
CA GLU A 114 25.06 -36.95 52.60
C GLU A 114 24.37 -36.58 51.29
N TRP A 115 23.20 -35.95 51.40
CA TRP A 115 22.47 -35.44 50.25
C TRP A 115 22.58 -33.93 50.16
N PHE A 116 22.71 -33.43 48.95
CA PHE A 116 22.68 -32.01 48.63
C PHE A 116 21.57 -31.76 47.61
N HIS A 117 20.79 -30.72 47.81
CA HIS A 117 19.85 -30.20 46.81
C HIS A 117 20.48 -28.95 46.19
N ASN A 118 20.80 -29.05 44.91
CA ASN A 118 21.67 -28.13 44.18
C ASN A 118 23.03 -28.00 44.88
N THR A 119 23.22 -26.95 45.69
CA THR A 119 24.45 -26.67 46.44
C THR A 119 24.26 -26.73 47.96
N GLU A 120 23.02 -26.86 48.45
CA GLU A 120 22.73 -26.82 49.88
C GLU A 120 22.57 -28.23 50.46
N PRO A 121 23.10 -28.51 51.68
CA PRO A 121 22.93 -29.80 52.31
C PRO A 121 21.47 -30.03 52.70
N VAL A 122 20.94 -31.21 52.36
CA VAL A 122 19.59 -31.64 52.73
C VAL A 122 19.58 -31.98 54.21
N LEU A 123 19.03 -31.09 55.03
CA LEU A 123 18.83 -31.34 56.44
C LEU A 123 17.60 -32.23 56.65
N ASN A 124 17.74 -33.26 57.49
CA ASN A 124 16.64 -34.13 57.89
C ASN A 124 15.62 -33.37 58.77
N LYS A 125 14.75 -32.57 58.12
CA LYS A 125 13.73 -31.73 58.74
C LYS A 125 12.48 -31.70 57.87
N SER A 126 11.33 -31.99 58.47
CA SER A 126 10.00 -31.89 57.84
C SER A 126 9.84 -32.80 56.60
N ARG A 127 9.93 -32.23 55.38
CA ARG A 127 9.53 -32.85 54.10
C ARG A 127 10.61 -33.73 53.43
N PHE A 128 11.85 -33.68 53.94
CA PHE A 128 12.99 -34.44 53.43
C PHE A 128 13.45 -35.42 54.50
N VAL A 129 13.49 -36.71 54.18
CA VAL A 129 13.94 -37.77 55.09
C VAL A 129 15.04 -38.56 54.41
N VAL A 130 16.22 -38.63 55.02
CA VAL A 130 17.32 -39.48 54.57
C VAL A 130 17.37 -40.72 55.46
N TYR A 131 17.17 -41.89 54.86
CA TYR A 131 17.19 -43.18 55.56
C TYR A 131 18.61 -43.73 55.72
N ALA A 132 18.80 -44.63 56.69
CA ALA A 132 20.10 -45.25 56.99
C ALA A 132 20.72 -46.02 55.83
N ASN A 133 19.91 -46.44 54.85
CA ASN A 133 20.37 -47.11 53.64
C ASN A 133 20.83 -46.13 52.52
N GLY A 134 20.86 -44.82 52.80
CA GLY A 134 21.26 -43.77 51.84
C GLY A 134 20.13 -43.23 50.97
N THR A 135 18.89 -43.71 51.13
CA THR A 135 17.73 -43.26 50.32
C THR A 135 17.21 -41.91 50.82
N LEU A 136 16.98 -40.98 49.90
CA LEU A 136 16.30 -39.71 50.16
C LEU A 136 14.83 -39.80 49.76
N HIS A 137 13.93 -39.52 50.69
CA HIS A 137 12.48 -39.43 50.47
C HIS A 137 11.99 -38.00 50.64
N ILE A 138 11.17 -37.57 49.69
CA ILE A 138 10.55 -36.25 49.64
C ILE A 138 9.03 -36.49 49.66
N SER A 139 8.38 -36.16 50.77
CA SER A 139 6.97 -36.55 51.00
C SER A 139 5.92 -35.70 50.27
N GLN A 140 6.27 -34.51 49.77
CA GLN A 140 5.35 -33.67 49.01
C GLN A 140 6.12 -32.79 48.03
N VAL A 141 6.19 -33.12 46.75
CA VAL A 141 6.95 -32.32 45.77
C VAL A 141 6.29 -30.96 45.53
N LYS A 142 7.03 -29.88 45.78
CA LYS A 142 6.61 -28.49 45.52
C LYS A 142 7.57 -27.86 44.51
N GLN A 143 7.26 -26.69 43.96
CA GLN A 143 8.16 -26.00 43.00
C GLN A 143 9.59 -25.89 43.51
N ARG A 144 9.77 -25.51 44.79
CA ARG A 144 11.08 -25.42 45.44
C ARG A 144 11.83 -26.74 45.58
N SER A 145 11.19 -27.90 45.39
CA SER A 145 11.85 -29.20 45.42
C SER A 145 12.50 -29.56 44.09
N THR A 146 12.21 -28.86 42.99
CA THR A 146 12.86 -29.16 41.72
C THR A 146 14.33 -28.78 41.75
N GLY A 147 15.14 -29.47 40.97
CA GLY A 147 16.59 -29.23 40.90
C GLY A 147 17.37 -30.53 40.95
N VAL A 148 18.68 -30.41 41.12
CA VAL A 148 19.60 -31.55 41.10
C VAL A 148 19.84 -32.03 42.52
N TYR A 149 19.64 -33.32 42.78
CA TYR A 149 19.94 -33.97 44.04
C TYR A 149 21.23 -34.75 43.90
N LYS A 150 22.23 -34.37 44.68
CA LYS A 150 23.57 -34.96 44.71
C LYS A 150 23.72 -35.81 45.96
N CYS A 151 23.97 -37.10 45.76
CA CYS A 151 24.32 -38.02 46.82
C CYS A 151 25.84 -38.10 46.91
N VAL A 152 26.41 -37.74 48.06
CA VAL A 152 27.85 -37.69 48.33
C VAL A 152 28.21 -38.76 49.35
N ALA A 153 29.15 -39.63 49.01
CA ALA A 153 29.78 -40.56 49.94
C ALA A 153 31.15 -40.03 50.36
N GLN A 154 31.30 -39.74 51.64
CA GLN A 154 32.57 -39.34 52.25
C GLN A 154 33.36 -40.57 52.72
N TYR A 155 34.66 -40.62 52.43
CA TYR A 155 35.55 -41.71 52.83
C TYR A 155 36.97 -41.19 53.10
N GLY A 156 37.71 -41.84 54.02
CA GLY A 156 39.06 -41.39 54.40
C GLY A 156 39.10 -39.95 54.95
N GLU A 157 40.28 -39.31 54.92
CA GLU A 157 40.42 -37.90 55.29
C GLU A 157 40.05 -37.00 54.09
N ASN A 158 38.90 -36.32 54.18
CA ASN A 158 38.40 -35.32 53.22
C ASN A 158 38.23 -35.78 51.75
N LYS A 159 38.08 -37.09 51.49
CA LYS A 159 37.80 -37.60 50.12
C LYS A 159 36.30 -37.86 49.94
N GLN A 160 35.79 -37.56 48.75
CA GLN A 160 34.37 -37.68 48.43
C GLN A 160 34.17 -38.23 47.02
N VAL A 161 33.12 -39.03 46.85
CA VAL A 161 32.59 -39.45 45.54
C VAL A 161 31.10 -39.14 45.50
N HIS A 162 30.56 -38.77 44.34
CA HIS A 162 29.16 -38.37 44.24
C HIS A 162 28.48 -38.89 42.98
N VAL A 163 27.15 -38.95 43.05
CA VAL A 163 26.22 -39.24 41.96
C VAL A 163 25.04 -38.28 42.04
N GLU A 164 24.41 -37.97 40.91
CA GLU A 164 23.39 -36.93 40.82
C GLU A 164 22.15 -37.41 40.04
N ALA A 165 21.00 -36.83 40.36
CA ALA A 165 19.76 -36.97 39.57
C ALA A 165 18.91 -35.71 39.69
N ALA A 166 18.11 -35.40 38.67
CA ALA A 166 17.21 -34.26 38.66
C ALA A 166 15.78 -34.62 39.10
N LEU A 167 15.16 -33.74 39.89
CA LEU A 167 13.71 -33.76 40.13
C LEU A 167 13.05 -32.63 39.34
N ARG A 168 12.04 -32.98 38.55
CA ARG A 168 11.18 -32.03 37.82
C ARG A 168 9.71 -32.26 38.17
N ILE A 169 8.90 -31.23 38.03
CA ILE A 169 7.44 -31.35 38.18
C ILE A 169 6.83 -31.73 36.83
N ALA A 170 5.87 -32.64 36.85
CA ALA A 170 5.10 -32.99 35.68
C ALA A 170 4.17 -31.84 35.27
N GLU A 171 4.24 -31.44 34.00
CA GLU A 171 3.43 -30.34 33.46
C GLU A 171 3.05 -30.58 31.98
N ILE A 172 1.93 -30.01 31.55
CA ILE A 172 1.44 -30.05 30.16
C ILE A 172 0.74 -28.74 29.82
N ALA A 173 1.19 -28.08 28.76
CA ALA A 173 0.62 -26.84 28.25
C ALA A 173 -0.71 -27.09 27.51
N ASP A 174 -1.52 -26.04 27.38
CA ASP A 174 -2.75 -26.11 26.58
C ASP A 174 -2.43 -26.19 25.07
N MET A 175 -3.32 -26.86 24.32
CA MET A 175 -3.14 -27.10 22.88
C MET A 175 -3.70 -25.97 21.99
N GLY A 176 -4.09 -24.83 22.56
CA GLY A 176 -4.63 -23.68 21.82
C GLY A 176 -6.11 -23.81 21.47
N GLU A 177 -6.59 -22.90 20.61
CA GLU A 177 -8.00 -22.80 20.23
C GLU A 177 -8.40 -23.79 19.13
N ARG A 178 -9.72 -23.94 18.93
CA ARG A 178 -10.30 -24.78 17.89
C ARG A 178 -9.83 -24.36 16.49
N MET A 179 -9.37 -25.34 15.71
CA MET A 179 -8.95 -25.16 14.32
C MET A 179 -10.10 -25.40 13.35
N PHE A 180 -10.07 -24.68 12.23
CA PHE A 180 -10.97 -24.88 11.09
C PHE A 180 -10.14 -25.19 9.85
N ARG A 181 -10.56 -26.22 9.10
CA ARG A 181 -9.94 -26.61 7.84
C ARG A 181 -11.03 -26.92 6.83
N VAL A 182 -10.83 -26.43 5.61
CA VAL A 182 -11.66 -26.76 4.47
C VAL A 182 -10.81 -27.54 3.49
N PHE A 183 -11.30 -28.70 3.05
CA PHE A 183 -10.60 -29.60 2.14
C PHE A 183 -11.37 -29.73 0.84
N THR A 184 -10.70 -29.77 -0.30
CA THR A 184 -11.34 -30.07 -1.58
C THR A 184 -11.63 -31.56 -1.66
N ALA A 185 -12.85 -31.96 -2.04
CA ALA A 185 -13.21 -33.36 -2.26
C ALA A 185 -12.30 -34.04 -3.29
N GLY A 186 -11.97 -35.31 -3.08
CA GLY A 186 -11.14 -36.12 -3.98
C GLY A 186 -9.63 -35.93 -3.79
N ARG A 187 -9.18 -35.06 -2.88
CA ARG A 187 -7.76 -34.85 -2.56
C ARG A 187 -7.35 -35.61 -1.31
N SER A 188 -6.07 -35.96 -1.21
CA SER A 188 -5.52 -36.48 0.04
C SER A 188 -5.03 -35.32 0.89
N GLU A 189 -5.41 -35.32 2.16
CA GLU A 189 -5.11 -34.23 3.09
C GLU A 189 -4.44 -34.76 4.34
N ARG A 190 -3.62 -33.93 4.97
CA ARG A 190 -2.88 -34.30 6.18
C ARG A 190 -2.90 -33.16 7.18
N VAL A 191 -3.38 -33.45 8.39
CA VAL A 191 -3.38 -32.51 9.50
C VAL A 191 -2.49 -33.06 10.61
N ARG A 192 -1.44 -32.33 10.93
CA ARG A 192 -0.58 -32.66 12.06
C ARG A 192 -1.26 -32.24 13.35
N CYS A 193 -1.14 -33.08 14.37
CA CYS A 193 -1.31 -32.61 15.74
C CYS A 193 0.03 -32.21 16.32
N ASP A 194 0.23 -30.91 16.55
CA ASP A 194 1.45 -30.42 17.18
C ASP A 194 1.38 -30.72 18.70
N PRO A 195 2.33 -31.49 19.25
CA PRO A 195 2.34 -31.80 20.67
C PRO A 195 2.57 -30.53 21.49
N PRO A 196 1.78 -30.28 22.56
CA PRO A 196 2.00 -29.14 23.42
C PRO A 196 3.31 -29.33 24.21
N GLN A 197 3.89 -28.24 24.67
CA GLN A 197 5.02 -28.33 25.60
C GLN A 197 4.60 -29.11 26.85
N GLY A 198 5.40 -30.10 27.25
CA GLY A 198 5.12 -30.89 28.43
C GLY A 198 6.34 -31.66 28.91
N GLN A 199 6.38 -31.88 30.22
CA GLN A 199 7.43 -32.66 30.89
C GLN A 199 6.75 -33.80 31.67
N PRO A 200 6.97 -35.08 31.33
CA PRO A 200 7.65 -35.57 30.12
C PRO A 200 6.88 -35.21 28.84
N GLU A 201 7.53 -35.38 27.67
CA GLU A 201 6.90 -35.10 26.37
C GLU A 201 5.57 -35.88 26.23
N PRO A 202 4.48 -35.21 25.82
CA PRO A 202 3.17 -35.84 25.72
C PRO A 202 3.04 -36.71 24.46
N GLN A 203 2.32 -37.82 24.61
CA GLN A 203 1.88 -38.63 23.49
C GLN A 203 0.64 -37.99 22.86
N VAL A 204 0.58 -37.95 21.52
CA VAL A 204 -0.53 -37.36 20.76
C VAL A 204 -1.26 -38.38 19.89
N TRP A 205 -2.58 -38.23 19.78
CA TRP A 205 -3.42 -39.02 18.88
C TRP A 205 -4.69 -38.26 18.49
N TRP A 206 -5.37 -38.73 17.45
CA TRP A 206 -6.64 -38.18 16.98
C TRP A 206 -7.83 -39.04 17.40
N GLU A 207 -8.95 -38.37 17.71
CA GLU A 207 -10.25 -38.96 18.01
C GLU A 207 -11.34 -38.35 17.12
N ARG A 208 -12.35 -39.16 16.77
CA ARG A 208 -13.58 -38.73 16.09
C ARG A 208 -14.76 -39.32 16.86
N ALA A 209 -15.74 -38.49 17.22
CA ALA A 209 -16.89 -38.90 18.02
C ALA A 209 -16.52 -39.65 19.32
N GLY A 210 -15.42 -39.25 19.97
CA GLY A 210 -14.92 -39.85 21.21
C GLY A 210 -14.18 -41.18 21.07
N ALA A 211 -13.99 -41.68 19.85
CA ALA A 211 -13.21 -42.89 19.57
C ALA A 211 -11.89 -42.55 18.88
N ARG A 212 -10.82 -43.27 19.21
CA ARG A 212 -9.52 -43.13 18.52
C ARG A 212 -9.68 -43.46 17.03
N VAL A 213 -9.15 -42.59 16.18
CA VAL A 213 -9.09 -42.81 14.73
C VAL A 213 -8.21 -44.05 14.46
N ALA A 214 -8.61 -44.92 13.53
CA ALA A 214 -7.85 -46.14 13.23
C ALA A 214 -6.49 -45.82 12.59
N SER A 215 -5.53 -46.75 12.65
CA SER A 215 -4.22 -46.63 11.97
C SER A 215 -4.29 -46.90 10.47
N GLU A 216 -5.42 -47.44 9.99
CA GLU A 216 -5.67 -47.83 8.61
C GLU A 216 -7.07 -47.40 8.16
N GLY A 217 -7.30 -47.40 6.85
CA GLY A 217 -8.54 -46.94 6.23
C GLY A 217 -8.40 -45.59 5.53
N ARG A 218 -9.53 -45.11 4.99
CA ARG A 218 -9.57 -43.86 4.18
C ARG A 218 -9.25 -42.62 5.02
N VAL A 219 -9.75 -42.58 6.25
CA VAL A 219 -9.36 -41.61 7.28
C VAL A 219 -8.64 -42.37 8.39
N HIS A 220 -7.34 -42.13 8.54
CA HIS A 220 -6.50 -42.86 9.48
C HIS A 220 -5.49 -41.93 10.15
N GLN A 221 -4.91 -42.35 11.27
CA GLN A 221 -3.82 -41.64 11.92
C GLN A 221 -2.49 -42.38 11.80
N ARG A 222 -1.40 -41.63 11.59
CA ARG A 222 -0.03 -42.18 11.52
C ARG A 222 0.95 -41.17 12.09
N ASN A 223 1.76 -41.57 13.06
CA ASN A 223 2.80 -40.73 13.68
C ASN A 223 2.28 -39.37 14.19
N GLY A 224 1.04 -39.31 14.71
CA GLY A 224 0.41 -38.06 15.18
C GLY A 224 -0.29 -37.22 14.10
N ASP A 225 -0.16 -37.59 12.82
CA ASP A 225 -0.87 -36.96 11.72
C ASP A 225 -2.21 -37.65 11.46
N LEU A 226 -3.27 -36.87 11.26
CA LEU A 226 -4.56 -37.31 10.72
C LEU A 226 -4.52 -37.21 9.20
N ILE A 227 -4.74 -38.32 8.52
CA ILE A 227 -4.60 -38.46 7.06
C ILE A 227 -5.95 -38.83 6.45
N PHE A 228 -6.33 -38.10 5.41
CA PHE A 228 -7.50 -38.36 4.57
C PHE A 228 -7.00 -38.81 3.20
N SER A 229 -7.52 -39.89 2.64
CA SER A 229 -7.00 -40.46 1.38
C SER A 229 -8.01 -41.28 0.58
N PRO A 230 -8.74 -40.67 -0.38
CA PRO A 230 -9.00 -39.25 -0.57
C PRO A 230 -10.21 -38.76 0.25
N THR A 231 -10.36 -37.44 0.36
CA THR A 231 -11.47 -36.77 1.06
C THR A 231 -12.80 -36.93 0.34
N ASP A 232 -13.87 -37.14 1.09
CA ASP A 232 -15.25 -37.07 0.60
C ASP A 232 -16.17 -36.31 1.58
N GLY A 233 -17.41 -36.04 1.17
CA GLY A 233 -18.35 -35.26 1.98
C GLY A 233 -18.61 -35.84 3.38
N SER A 234 -18.46 -37.15 3.56
CA SER A 234 -18.68 -37.84 4.85
C SER A 234 -17.56 -37.62 5.86
N ASP A 235 -16.42 -37.07 5.43
CA ASP A 235 -15.31 -36.74 6.32
C ASP A 235 -15.52 -35.45 7.09
N SER A 236 -16.48 -34.62 6.67
CA SER A 236 -16.84 -33.40 7.37
C SER A 236 -17.26 -33.71 8.81
N GLY A 237 -16.85 -32.88 9.75
CA GLY A 237 -17.13 -33.07 11.18
C GLY A 237 -16.01 -32.57 12.08
N VAL A 238 -16.14 -32.91 13.37
CA VAL A 238 -15.17 -32.53 14.39
C VAL A 238 -14.26 -33.72 14.69
N TYR A 239 -12.96 -33.47 14.57
CA TYR A 239 -11.88 -34.34 15.00
C TYR A 239 -11.19 -33.68 16.19
N THR A 240 -10.72 -34.45 17.15
CA THR A 240 -10.07 -33.91 18.34
C THR A 240 -8.67 -34.47 18.40
N CYS A 241 -7.66 -33.61 18.41
CA CYS A 241 -6.35 -34.05 18.83
C CYS A 241 -6.27 -34.08 20.35
N VAL A 242 -5.75 -35.17 20.89
CA VAL A 242 -5.54 -35.39 22.30
C VAL A 242 -4.05 -35.55 22.58
N ALA A 243 -3.52 -34.77 23.53
CA ALA A 243 -2.18 -34.92 24.07
C ALA A 243 -2.24 -35.37 25.53
N ARG A 244 -1.41 -36.34 25.92
CA ARG A 244 -1.38 -36.85 27.29
C ARG A 244 0.03 -37.17 27.76
N ASN A 245 0.35 -36.74 28.97
CA ASN A 245 1.51 -37.19 29.74
C ASN A 245 1.09 -37.51 31.19
N THR A 246 2.05 -37.66 32.09
CA THR A 246 1.80 -37.92 33.52
C THR A 246 1.14 -36.74 34.25
N ALA A 247 1.24 -35.52 33.70
CA ALA A 247 0.61 -34.32 34.27
C ALA A 247 -0.91 -34.27 34.01
N GLY A 248 -1.36 -34.87 32.92
CA GLY A 248 -2.77 -34.89 32.54
C GLY A 248 -2.99 -35.03 31.04
N GLN A 249 -4.20 -34.66 30.60
CA GLN A 249 -4.65 -34.73 29.21
C GLN A 249 -5.16 -33.36 28.76
N LYS A 250 -4.75 -32.93 27.57
CA LYS A 250 -5.16 -31.70 26.89
C LYS A 250 -5.67 -32.05 25.49
N GLN A 251 -6.54 -31.20 24.95
CA GLN A 251 -7.26 -31.49 23.72
C GLN A 251 -7.45 -30.22 22.88
N GLN A 252 -7.48 -30.38 21.55
CA GLN A 252 -7.79 -29.32 20.60
C GLN A 252 -8.73 -29.87 19.52
N GLU A 253 -9.83 -29.16 19.27
CA GLU A 253 -10.78 -29.52 18.22
C GLU A 253 -10.33 -29.02 16.84
N LEU A 254 -10.55 -29.84 15.82
CA LEU A 254 -10.40 -29.55 14.40
C LEU A 254 -11.76 -29.75 13.73
N VAL A 255 -12.30 -28.68 13.15
CA VAL A 255 -13.48 -28.77 12.29
C VAL A 255 -13.04 -28.93 10.85
N VAL A 256 -13.42 -30.05 10.26
CA VAL A 256 -13.21 -30.32 8.85
C VAL A 256 -14.49 -30.07 8.10
N THR A 257 -14.42 -29.26 7.05
CA THR A 257 -15.47 -29.12 6.03
C THR A 257 -14.91 -29.59 4.71
N VAL A 258 -15.53 -30.59 4.08
CA VAL A 258 -15.11 -31.02 2.74
C VAL A 258 -15.90 -30.25 1.69
N ALA A 259 -15.21 -29.35 1.00
CA ALA A 259 -15.76 -28.54 -0.05
C ALA A 259 -16.03 -29.35 -1.31
N THR A 260 -17.23 -29.17 -1.87
CA THR A 260 -17.71 -29.83 -3.08
C THR A 260 -17.91 -28.80 -4.18
N SER A 261 -17.59 -29.18 -5.41
CA SER A 261 -17.84 -28.34 -6.58
C SER A 261 -19.32 -27.96 -6.64
N PRO A 262 -19.67 -26.72 -7.03
CA PRO A 262 -21.06 -26.32 -7.12
C PRO A 262 -21.83 -27.13 -8.17
N GLU A 263 -23.15 -27.21 -8.01
CA GLU A 263 -24.06 -27.84 -8.95
C GLU A 263 -25.27 -26.95 -9.23
N TRP A 264 -25.72 -26.92 -10.48
CA TRP A 264 -26.88 -26.12 -10.89
C TRP A 264 -28.16 -26.58 -10.17
N ILE A 265 -28.88 -25.61 -9.61
CA ILE A 265 -30.31 -25.74 -9.30
C ILE A 265 -31.12 -25.07 -10.42
N VAL A 266 -30.72 -23.84 -10.79
CA VAL A 266 -31.27 -23.10 -11.93
C VAL A 266 -30.10 -22.58 -12.76
N GLN A 267 -29.95 -23.12 -13.96
CA GLN A 267 -28.96 -22.65 -14.91
C GLN A 267 -29.43 -21.36 -15.60
N PRO A 268 -28.53 -20.41 -15.90
CA PRO A 268 -28.85 -19.26 -16.74
C PRO A 268 -29.51 -19.64 -18.07
N GLN A 269 -30.55 -18.90 -18.45
CA GLN A 269 -31.27 -19.06 -19.70
C GLN A 269 -31.47 -17.71 -20.39
N ASP A 270 -31.57 -17.73 -21.71
CA ASP A 270 -31.79 -16.56 -22.54
C ASP A 270 -33.09 -15.83 -22.16
N THR A 271 -33.03 -14.51 -22.08
CA THR A 271 -34.13 -13.68 -21.60
C THR A 271 -34.44 -12.58 -22.61
N ARG A 272 -35.73 -12.31 -22.81
CA ARG A 272 -36.23 -11.22 -23.67
C ARG A 272 -36.84 -10.14 -22.80
N VAL A 273 -36.45 -8.88 -23.02
CA VAL A 273 -36.88 -7.75 -22.19
C VAL A 273 -37.20 -6.56 -23.10
N GLU A 274 -38.32 -5.88 -22.85
CA GLU A 274 -38.63 -4.64 -23.56
C GLU A 274 -37.76 -3.48 -23.07
N GLU A 275 -37.41 -2.56 -23.98
CA GLU A 275 -36.61 -1.38 -23.65
C GLU A 275 -37.26 -0.57 -22.51
N GLY A 276 -36.45 -0.21 -21.50
CA GLY A 276 -36.87 0.49 -20.30
C GLY A 276 -37.56 -0.36 -19.22
N GLN A 277 -37.85 -1.63 -19.48
CA GLN A 277 -38.42 -2.55 -18.48
C GLN A 277 -37.32 -3.28 -17.69
N PRO A 278 -37.62 -3.78 -16.47
CA PRO A 278 -36.66 -4.56 -15.72
C PRO A 278 -36.48 -5.97 -16.32
N GLY A 279 -35.23 -6.40 -16.48
CA GLY A 279 -34.85 -7.74 -16.92
C GLY A 279 -34.33 -8.62 -15.78
N PHE A 280 -34.54 -9.93 -15.83
CA PHE A 280 -34.11 -10.87 -14.81
C PHE A 280 -33.33 -12.03 -15.43
N LEU A 281 -32.11 -12.24 -14.94
CA LEU A 281 -31.23 -13.33 -15.33
C LEU A 281 -31.08 -14.27 -14.14
N HIS A 282 -31.72 -15.42 -14.20
CA HIS A 282 -31.72 -16.39 -13.10
C HIS A 282 -30.44 -17.21 -13.08
N CYS A 283 -29.87 -17.39 -11.90
CA CYS A 283 -28.72 -18.26 -11.68
C CYS A 283 -28.76 -18.73 -10.24
N HIS A 284 -28.90 -20.03 -10.01
CA HIS A 284 -28.94 -20.61 -8.67
C HIS A 284 -28.14 -21.92 -8.66
N ALA A 285 -27.21 -22.04 -7.72
CA ALA A 285 -26.38 -23.22 -7.56
C ALA A 285 -26.30 -23.59 -6.08
N ARG A 286 -26.09 -24.88 -5.80
CA ARG A 286 -25.77 -25.38 -4.46
C ARG A 286 -24.32 -25.88 -4.43
N GLY A 287 -23.76 -25.92 -3.23
CA GLY A 287 -22.40 -26.38 -2.98
C GLY A 287 -22.14 -26.37 -1.49
N THR A 288 -21.07 -27.03 -1.06
CA THR A 288 -20.57 -26.92 0.31
C THR A 288 -19.16 -26.32 0.26
N PRO A 289 -18.87 -25.20 0.94
CA PRO A 289 -19.85 -24.25 1.48
C PRO A 289 -20.74 -23.64 0.37
N GLU A 290 -21.76 -22.88 0.75
CA GLU A 290 -22.70 -22.26 -0.20
C GLU A 290 -21.95 -21.43 -1.26
N PRO A 291 -22.24 -21.62 -2.56
CA PRO A 291 -21.41 -21.04 -3.62
C PRO A 291 -21.59 -19.53 -3.72
N ARG A 292 -20.47 -18.83 -3.88
CA ARG A 292 -20.47 -17.41 -4.22
C ARG A 292 -20.85 -17.24 -5.69
N VAL A 293 -21.90 -16.46 -5.95
CA VAL A 293 -22.39 -16.17 -7.30
C VAL A 293 -21.89 -14.80 -7.77
N THR A 294 -21.28 -14.76 -8.95
CA THR A 294 -20.84 -13.50 -9.61
C THR A 294 -21.31 -13.49 -11.05
N TRP A 295 -21.88 -12.38 -11.51
CA TRP A 295 -22.25 -12.20 -12.91
C TRP A 295 -21.23 -11.35 -13.65
N TYR A 296 -21.03 -11.67 -14.92
CA TYR A 296 -20.07 -11.00 -15.80
C TYR A 296 -20.76 -10.49 -17.07
N ARG A 297 -20.33 -9.30 -17.49
CA ARG A 297 -20.70 -8.64 -18.75
C ARG A 297 -19.42 -8.42 -19.56
N LYS A 298 -19.28 -9.05 -20.73
CA LYS A 298 -18.04 -8.97 -21.55
C LYS A 298 -16.76 -9.27 -20.73
N SER A 299 -16.81 -10.31 -19.90
CA SER A 299 -15.73 -10.70 -18.99
C SER A 299 -15.42 -9.73 -17.84
N VAL A 300 -16.20 -8.66 -17.67
CA VAL A 300 -16.07 -7.74 -16.53
C VAL A 300 -17.13 -8.08 -15.48
N PRO A 301 -16.77 -8.22 -14.19
CA PRO A 301 -17.74 -8.50 -13.14
C PRO A 301 -18.73 -7.34 -12.99
N ILE A 302 -20.00 -7.66 -12.84
CA ILE A 302 -21.07 -6.68 -12.67
C ILE A 302 -21.12 -6.27 -11.21
N SER A 303 -20.88 -4.99 -10.95
CA SER A 303 -21.05 -4.37 -9.63
C SER A 303 -22.50 -3.91 -9.43
N GLU A 304 -22.99 -3.98 -8.19
CA GLU A 304 -24.27 -3.36 -7.78
C GLU A 304 -24.17 -1.83 -7.62
N GLU A 305 -22.95 -1.26 -7.74
CA GLU A 305 -22.73 0.17 -7.66
C GLU A 305 -23.39 0.92 -8.83
N GLY A 306 -24.18 1.95 -8.51
CA GLY A 306 -24.83 2.80 -9.51
C GLY A 306 -26.29 2.46 -9.83
N SER A 307 -26.97 1.63 -9.03
CA SER A 307 -28.42 1.37 -9.13
C SER A 307 -28.92 0.82 -10.47
N ARG A 308 -28.06 0.41 -11.42
CA ARG A 308 -28.51 -0.22 -12.69
C ARG A 308 -28.75 -1.72 -12.52
N TYR A 309 -27.92 -2.39 -11.73
CA TYR A 309 -28.02 -3.83 -11.47
C TYR A 309 -28.33 -4.11 -10.00
N LYS A 310 -28.96 -5.24 -9.74
CA LYS A 310 -29.18 -5.75 -8.38
C LYS A 310 -29.00 -7.27 -8.38
N LEU A 311 -28.17 -7.78 -7.48
CA LEU A 311 -28.00 -9.21 -7.28
C LEU A 311 -28.88 -9.67 -6.11
N PHE A 312 -29.69 -10.70 -6.33
CA PHE A 312 -30.48 -11.29 -5.26
C PHE A 312 -29.70 -12.41 -4.57
N SER A 313 -30.08 -12.74 -3.33
CA SER A 313 -29.44 -13.81 -2.54
C SER A 313 -29.49 -15.17 -3.22
N ASN A 314 -30.52 -15.42 -4.04
CA ASN A 314 -30.62 -16.64 -4.84
C ASN A 314 -29.70 -16.66 -6.07
N GLY A 315 -28.89 -15.62 -6.31
CA GLY A 315 -27.99 -15.48 -7.45
C GLY A 315 -28.61 -14.87 -8.72
N THR A 316 -29.90 -14.49 -8.70
CA THR A 316 -30.56 -13.82 -9.82
C THR A 316 -30.04 -12.39 -9.98
N LEU A 317 -29.63 -12.02 -11.19
CA LEU A 317 -29.27 -10.65 -11.55
C LEU A 317 -30.48 -9.92 -12.15
N ARG A 318 -30.82 -8.76 -11.60
CA ARG A 318 -31.81 -7.85 -12.17
C ARG A 318 -31.12 -6.69 -12.89
N ILE A 319 -31.55 -6.43 -14.11
CA ILE A 319 -31.29 -5.18 -14.86
C ILE A 319 -32.48 -4.26 -14.60
N ASN A 320 -32.29 -3.08 -14.00
CA ASN A 320 -33.41 -2.25 -13.54
C ASN A 320 -34.19 -1.58 -14.67
N SER A 321 -33.50 -1.12 -15.71
CA SER A 321 -34.08 -0.51 -16.91
C SER A 321 -33.24 -0.95 -18.10
N ALA A 322 -33.78 -1.84 -18.93
CA ALA A 322 -33.03 -2.44 -20.02
C ALA A 322 -32.80 -1.46 -21.18
N GLU A 323 -31.57 -1.38 -21.66
CA GLU A 323 -31.16 -0.51 -22.77
C GLU A 323 -30.61 -1.33 -23.94
N LEU A 324 -30.66 -0.80 -25.18
CA LEU A 324 -30.15 -1.52 -26.37
C LEU A 324 -28.72 -2.07 -26.21
N LYS A 325 -27.86 -1.34 -25.49
CA LYS A 325 -26.48 -1.78 -25.21
C LYS A 325 -26.40 -3.05 -24.36
N ASP A 326 -27.44 -3.36 -23.59
CA ASP A 326 -27.55 -4.54 -22.73
C ASP A 326 -27.92 -5.81 -23.51
N ALA A 327 -28.20 -5.70 -24.81
CA ALA A 327 -28.41 -6.86 -25.68
C ALA A 327 -27.09 -7.62 -25.93
N GLN A 328 -26.79 -8.59 -25.07
CA GLN A 328 -25.54 -9.34 -25.11
C GLN A 328 -25.58 -10.61 -24.24
N THR A 329 -24.52 -11.41 -24.30
CA THR A 329 -24.30 -12.55 -23.40
C THR A 329 -23.80 -12.09 -22.03
N TYR A 330 -24.39 -12.67 -20.99
CA TYR A 330 -24.03 -12.56 -19.59
C TYR A 330 -23.57 -13.94 -19.10
N SER A 331 -22.55 -13.97 -18.24
CA SER A 331 -22.03 -15.21 -17.67
C SER A 331 -22.22 -15.21 -16.16
N CYS A 332 -22.87 -16.24 -15.61
CA CYS A 332 -22.92 -16.48 -14.19
C CYS A 332 -21.80 -17.45 -13.79
N VAL A 333 -21.01 -17.08 -12.80
CA VAL A 333 -19.93 -17.90 -12.23
C VAL A 333 -20.27 -18.17 -10.77
N CYS A 334 -20.43 -19.45 -10.44
CA CYS A 334 -20.66 -19.94 -9.08
C CYS A 334 -19.37 -20.60 -8.59
N VAL A 335 -18.84 -20.17 -7.44
CA VAL A 335 -17.54 -20.64 -6.93
C VAL A 335 -17.68 -21.17 -5.51
N THR A 336 -17.03 -22.30 -5.26
CA THR A 336 -16.74 -22.85 -3.93
C THR A 336 -15.25 -23.15 -3.84
N GLU A 337 -14.74 -23.49 -2.66
CA GLU A 337 -13.38 -24.03 -2.54
C GLU A 337 -13.21 -25.41 -3.21
N GLY A 338 -14.32 -26.07 -3.53
CA GLY A 338 -14.36 -27.36 -4.24
C GLY A 338 -14.22 -27.23 -5.76
N GLY A 339 -14.45 -26.05 -6.33
CA GLY A 339 -14.46 -25.82 -7.77
C GLY A 339 -15.40 -24.69 -8.20
N SER A 340 -15.59 -24.54 -9.51
CA SER A 340 -16.44 -23.52 -10.11
C SER A 340 -17.37 -24.07 -11.18
N LEU A 341 -18.53 -23.43 -11.33
CA LEU A 341 -19.50 -23.65 -12.41
C LEU A 341 -19.71 -22.35 -13.17
N ILE A 342 -19.80 -22.43 -14.49
CA ILE A 342 -20.05 -21.28 -15.36
C ILE A 342 -21.25 -21.57 -16.26
N GLY A 343 -22.19 -20.63 -16.31
CA GLY A 343 -23.37 -20.68 -17.17
C GLY A 343 -23.54 -19.38 -17.93
N HIS A 344 -24.16 -19.43 -19.10
CA HIS A 344 -24.32 -18.27 -19.97
C HIS A 344 -25.79 -18.04 -20.31
N ALA A 345 -26.17 -16.77 -20.46
CA ALA A 345 -27.50 -16.37 -20.91
C ALA A 345 -27.40 -15.15 -21.83
N GLN A 346 -28.11 -15.17 -22.95
CA GLN A 346 -28.25 -14.02 -23.84
C GLN A 346 -29.43 -13.14 -23.41
N VAL A 347 -29.21 -11.84 -23.35
CA VAL A 347 -30.27 -10.85 -23.20
C VAL A 347 -30.62 -10.31 -24.58
N LEU A 348 -31.89 -10.42 -24.96
CA LEU A 348 -32.44 -9.78 -26.14
C LEU A 348 -33.31 -8.60 -25.71
N ILE A 349 -32.98 -7.40 -26.23
CA ILE A 349 -33.76 -6.18 -25.97
C ILE A 349 -34.74 -5.96 -27.11
N LEU A 350 -36.01 -5.84 -26.76
CA LEU A 350 -37.06 -5.49 -27.70
C LEU A 350 -37.15 -3.96 -27.73
N GLU A 351 -36.61 -3.36 -28.79
CA GLU A 351 -36.64 -1.91 -29.00
C GLU A 351 -38.09 -1.42 -29.06
N LYS A 352 -38.36 -0.27 -28.44
CA LYS A 352 -39.68 0.37 -28.48
C LYS A 352 -39.80 1.34 -29.64
N LEU A 353 -40.99 1.40 -30.23
CA LEU A 353 -41.35 2.39 -31.23
C LEU A 353 -41.14 3.82 -30.70
N LYS A 354 -40.19 4.54 -31.27
CA LYS A 354 -39.82 5.93 -30.91
C LYS A 354 -39.28 6.69 -32.11
N PHE A 355 -39.44 8.02 -32.11
CA PHE A 355 -38.84 8.85 -33.15
C PHE A 355 -37.34 9.06 -32.89
N THR A 356 -36.52 8.79 -33.90
CA THR A 356 -35.06 8.87 -33.79
C THR A 356 -34.47 9.44 -35.10
N PRO A 357 -34.01 10.71 -35.13
CA PRO A 357 -33.99 11.67 -34.03
C PRO A 357 -35.39 12.19 -33.64
N VAL A 358 -35.50 12.75 -32.44
CA VAL A 358 -36.74 13.40 -31.99
C VAL A 358 -37.05 14.59 -32.93
N PRO A 359 -38.24 14.64 -33.56
CA PRO A 359 -38.60 15.70 -34.48
C PRO A 359 -38.58 17.07 -33.78
N GLN A 360 -38.07 18.09 -34.47
CA GLN A 360 -38.13 19.45 -33.93
C GLN A 360 -39.60 19.93 -33.89
N PRO A 361 -40.02 20.64 -32.83
CA PRO A 361 -41.41 21.08 -32.70
C PRO A 361 -41.80 22.13 -33.75
N SER A 362 -40.81 22.81 -34.36
CA SER A 362 -41.03 23.79 -35.43
C SER A 362 -39.93 23.72 -36.47
N GLN A 363 -40.30 23.84 -37.74
CA GLN A 363 -39.36 23.87 -38.87
C GLN A 363 -39.82 24.87 -39.93
N CYS A 364 -38.91 25.64 -40.49
CA CYS A 364 -39.25 26.56 -41.58
C CYS A 364 -39.02 25.92 -42.96
N LEU A 365 -39.96 26.20 -43.86
CA LEU A 365 -39.88 25.88 -45.28
C LEU A 365 -39.46 27.14 -46.07
N GLN A 366 -38.59 26.97 -47.06
CA GLN A 366 -38.13 28.08 -47.90
C GLN A 366 -39.18 28.43 -48.95
N LEU A 367 -39.72 29.65 -48.88
CA LEU A 367 -40.72 30.18 -49.81
C LEU A 367 -40.22 30.10 -51.27
N ASP A 368 -41.13 29.76 -52.18
CA ASP A 368 -40.92 29.68 -53.64
C ASP A 368 -39.81 28.70 -54.08
N ARG A 369 -39.44 27.77 -53.20
CA ARG A 369 -38.47 26.69 -53.47
C ARG A 369 -39.07 25.33 -53.13
N GLU A 370 -38.45 24.27 -53.64
CA GLU A 370 -38.70 22.94 -53.12
C GLU A 370 -38.14 22.84 -51.70
N SER A 371 -38.92 22.28 -50.77
CA SER A 371 -38.47 22.02 -49.40
C SER A 371 -39.15 20.78 -48.86
N GLY A 372 -38.61 20.20 -47.80
CA GLY A 372 -39.24 19.06 -47.15
C GLY A 372 -38.87 18.92 -45.69
N VAL A 373 -39.74 18.22 -44.97
CA VAL A 373 -39.55 17.85 -43.58
C VAL A 373 -39.51 16.33 -43.48
N SER A 374 -38.53 15.81 -42.78
CA SER A 374 -38.38 14.37 -42.56
C SER A 374 -38.75 14.00 -41.13
N CYS A 375 -39.29 12.81 -40.99
CA CYS A 375 -39.56 12.18 -39.72
C CYS A 375 -39.09 10.73 -39.82
N VAL A 376 -38.37 10.28 -38.80
CA VAL A 376 -37.78 8.94 -38.75
C VAL A 376 -38.14 8.32 -37.41
N ALA A 377 -38.60 7.07 -37.44
CA ALA A 377 -38.90 6.29 -36.26
C ALA A 377 -38.18 4.94 -36.34
N ALA A 378 -37.82 4.42 -35.18
CA ALA A 378 -37.23 3.11 -35.00
C ALA A 378 -38.08 2.34 -33.99
N GLY A 379 -38.08 1.02 -34.10
CA GLY A 379 -38.83 0.10 -33.26
C GLY A 379 -38.41 -1.33 -33.57
N ARG A 380 -39.13 -2.29 -33.01
CA ARG A 380 -38.87 -3.72 -33.20
C ARG A 380 -38.98 -4.14 -34.67
N GLU A 381 -39.95 -3.57 -35.37
CA GLU A 381 -40.17 -3.73 -36.81
C GLU A 381 -39.99 -2.35 -37.47
N THR A 382 -39.58 -2.32 -38.74
CA THR A 382 -39.46 -1.06 -39.49
C THR A 382 -40.82 -0.37 -39.57
N PRO A 383 -41.02 0.79 -38.93
CA PRO A 383 -42.33 1.40 -38.86
C PRO A 383 -42.71 2.07 -40.18
N ILE A 384 -44.01 2.06 -40.49
CA ILE A 384 -44.58 2.80 -41.60
C ILE A 384 -44.83 4.23 -41.14
N ILE A 385 -44.21 5.18 -41.84
CA ILE A 385 -44.32 6.61 -41.54
C ILE A 385 -45.27 7.29 -42.52
N HIS A 386 -46.23 8.02 -41.97
CA HIS A 386 -47.14 8.86 -42.75
C HIS A 386 -47.31 10.24 -42.11
N TRP A 387 -47.67 11.21 -42.93
CA TRP A 387 -47.91 12.60 -42.58
C TRP A 387 -49.37 12.95 -42.82
N SER A 388 -49.91 13.76 -41.93
CA SER A 388 -51.25 14.33 -42.03
C SER A 388 -51.23 15.78 -41.55
N ARG A 389 -52.19 16.60 -41.98
CA ARG A 389 -52.38 17.91 -41.37
C ARG A 389 -53.09 17.75 -40.03
N ALA A 390 -52.65 18.49 -39.02
CA ALA A 390 -53.24 18.40 -37.68
C ALA A 390 -54.67 18.97 -37.60
N ASP A 391 -55.07 19.79 -38.59
CA ASP A 391 -56.44 20.29 -38.77
C ASP A 391 -57.38 19.26 -39.44
N GLY A 392 -56.87 18.09 -39.83
CA GLY A 392 -57.63 17.03 -40.50
C GLY A 392 -57.90 17.29 -41.98
N ALA A 393 -57.39 18.38 -42.56
CA ALA A 393 -57.50 18.63 -43.99
C ALA A 393 -56.53 17.73 -44.80
N ASP A 394 -56.89 17.48 -46.06
CA ASP A 394 -56.01 16.75 -46.98
C ASP A 394 -54.70 17.50 -47.23
N LEU A 395 -53.64 16.74 -47.52
CA LEU A 395 -52.37 17.34 -47.95
C LEU A 395 -52.59 18.10 -49.27
N PRO A 396 -52.02 19.32 -49.43
CA PRO A 396 -52.16 20.07 -50.67
C PRO A 396 -51.63 19.32 -51.89
N SER A 397 -52.16 19.58 -53.08
CA SER A 397 -51.81 18.83 -54.30
C SER A 397 -50.34 18.95 -54.74
N HIS A 398 -49.64 20.00 -54.32
CA HIS A 398 -48.21 20.20 -54.55
C HIS A 398 -47.31 19.56 -53.48
N VAL A 399 -47.91 18.85 -52.52
CA VAL A 399 -47.23 18.16 -51.43
C VAL A 399 -47.31 16.65 -51.66
N SER A 400 -46.17 16.00 -51.56
CA SER A 400 -46.03 14.54 -51.67
C SER A 400 -45.37 14.00 -50.42
N GLN A 401 -45.72 12.78 -50.01
CA GLN A 401 -44.96 12.08 -48.98
C GLN A 401 -44.34 10.80 -49.54
N MET A 402 -43.10 10.53 -49.16
CA MET A 402 -42.42 9.28 -49.49
C MET A 402 -41.33 8.99 -48.47
N ASN A 403 -41.24 7.74 -47.99
CA ASN A 403 -40.21 7.29 -47.05
C ASN A 403 -40.05 8.20 -45.81
N GLY A 404 -41.17 8.65 -45.23
CA GLY A 404 -41.17 9.52 -44.04
C GLY A 404 -40.81 10.98 -44.31
N VAL A 405 -40.60 11.38 -45.57
CA VAL A 405 -40.34 12.77 -45.97
C VAL A 405 -41.61 13.38 -46.56
N LEU A 406 -42.05 14.51 -46.00
CA LEU A 406 -43.09 15.38 -46.56
C LEU A 406 -42.42 16.44 -47.44
N ARG A 407 -42.57 16.31 -48.76
CA ARG A 407 -41.92 17.14 -49.78
C ARG A 407 -42.93 18.08 -50.42
N PHE A 408 -42.59 19.36 -50.45
CA PHE A 408 -43.33 20.45 -51.09
C PHE A 408 -42.61 20.78 -52.40
N SER A 409 -43.24 20.57 -53.56
CA SER A 409 -42.61 20.86 -54.86
C SER A 409 -42.36 22.36 -55.07
N THR A 410 -43.22 23.20 -54.49
CA THR A 410 -43.03 24.65 -54.36
C THR A 410 -43.74 25.12 -53.10
N VAL A 411 -42.99 25.71 -52.17
CA VAL A 411 -43.55 26.19 -50.89
C VAL A 411 -44.27 27.51 -51.08
N THR A 412 -45.48 27.61 -50.53
CA THR A 412 -46.31 28.81 -50.52
C THR A 412 -46.64 29.23 -49.09
N ARG A 413 -47.06 30.48 -48.86
CA ARG A 413 -47.48 30.93 -47.51
C ARG A 413 -48.68 30.15 -46.94
N ALA A 414 -49.47 29.48 -47.78
CA ALA A 414 -50.59 28.64 -47.36
C ALA A 414 -50.16 27.30 -46.76
N ASP A 415 -48.91 26.88 -46.97
CA ASP A 415 -48.35 25.64 -46.42
C ASP A 415 -48.04 25.73 -44.92
N ARG A 416 -48.07 26.95 -44.36
CA ARG A 416 -47.92 27.20 -42.92
C ARG A 416 -49.02 26.48 -42.14
N GLY A 417 -48.64 25.76 -41.09
CA GLY A 417 -49.60 25.05 -40.25
C GLY A 417 -48.97 23.99 -39.38
N ASN A 418 -49.82 23.26 -38.66
CA ASN A 418 -49.41 22.11 -37.85
C ASN A 418 -49.56 20.82 -38.68
N TYR A 419 -48.49 20.05 -38.76
CA TYR A 419 -48.44 18.75 -39.41
C TYR A 419 -48.13 17.69 -38.37
N THR A 420 -48.71 16.51 -38.54
CA THR A 420 -48.49 15.37 -37.66
C THR A 420 -47.79 14.28 -38.45
N CYS A 421 -46.57 13.93 -38.02
CA CYS A 421 -45.92 12.70 -38.41
C CYS A 421 -46.42 11.57 -37.53
N VAL A 422 -46.78 10.46 -38.16
CA VAL A 422 -47.31 9.29 -37.50
C VAL A 422 -46.45 8.09 -37.92
N ALA A 423 -45.86 7.42 -36.93
CA ALA A 423 -45.14 6.18 -37.13
C ALA A 423 -45.98 5.03 -36.58
N SER A 424 -46.18 4.00 -37.40
CA SER A 424 -47.05 2.87 -37.09
C SER A 424 -46.32 1.54 -37.29
N SER A 425 -46.54 0.59 -36.39
CA SER A 425 -45.96 -0.76 -36.39
C SER A 425 -47.05 -1.77 -36.03
N SER A 426 -47.10 -2.90 -36.76
CA SER A 426 -48.05 -3.98 -36.50
C SER A 426 -47.92 -4.57 -35.10
N ALA A 427 -46.70 -4.58 -34.55
CA ALA A 427 -46.41 -5.16 -33.24
C ALA A 427 -46.56 -4.17 -32.08
N GLU A 428 -46.34 -2.88 -32.31
CA GLU A 428 -46.13 -1.89 -31.25
C GLU A 428 -47.17 -0.74 -31.25
N GLY A 429 -48.07 -0.72 -32.24
CA GLY A 429 -49.08 0.33 -32.38
C GLY A 429 -48.56 1.57 -33.09
N GLU A 430 -49.00 2.74 -32.63
CA GLU A 430 -48.77 4.01 -33.33
C GLU A 430 -48.27 5.09 -32.37
N ILE A 431 -47.31 5.90 -32.82
CA ILE A 431 -46.85 7.11 -32.14
C ILE A 431 -46.96 8.33 -33.06
N ARG A 432 -47.13 9.52 -32.46
CA ARG A 432 -47.35 10.78 -33.19
C ARG A 432 -46.37 11.87 -32.75
N ALA A 433 -45.90 12.65 -33.71
CA ALA A 433 -45.11 13.85 -33.49
C ALA A 433 -45.76 15.04 -34.22
N HIS A 434 -45.96 16.13 -33.49
CA HIS A 434 -46.53 17.36 -34.04
C HIS A 434 -45.42 18.35 -34.38
N VAL A 435 -45.43 18.85 -35.61
CA VAL A 435 -44.44 19.77 -36.15
C VAL A 435 -45.16 21.00 -36.69
N HIS A 436 -44.80 22.18 -36.19
CA HIS A 436 -45.27 23.45 -36.70
C HIS A 436 -44.41 23.91 -37.88
N LEU A 437 -44.98 23.91 -39.08
CA LEU A 437 -44.30 24.41 -40.27
C LEU A 437 -44.53 25.91 -40.41
N THR A 438 -43.43 26.67 -40.40
CA THR A 438 -43.41 28.07 -40.79
C THR A 438 -42.93 28.20 -42.23
N VAL A 439 -43.26 29.32 -42.87
CA VAL A 439 -42.83 29.61 -44.24
C VAL A 439 -42.17 30.98 -44.22
N GLY A 440 -40.98 31.05 -44.80
CA GLY A 440 -40.20 32.26 -44.80
C GLY A 440 -39.13 32.25 -45.87
N VAL A 441 -38.34 33.31 -45.90
CA VAL A 441 -37.18 33.46 -46.78
C VAL A 441 -35.94 33.36 -45.92
N HIS A 442 -35.03 32.47 -46.32
CA HIS A 442 -33.72 32.30 -45.70
C HIS A 442 -32.97 33.64 -45.61
N VAL A 443 -32.15 33.74 -44.58
CA VAL A 443 -31.19 34.81 -44.38
C VAL A 443 -30.13 34.77 -45.49
N GLU A 444 -30.00 35.89 -46.19
CA GLU A 444 -28.94 36.17 -47.16
C GLU A 444 -28.27 37.50 -46.79
N PHE A 445 -26.93 37.52 -46.86
CA PHE A 445 -26.18 38.76 -46.65
C PHE A 445 -26.26 39.63 -47.89
N LYS A 446 -26.78 40.84 -47.73
CA LYS A 446 -26.76 41.90 -48.76
C LYS A 446 -25.44 42.66 -48.76
N LEU A 447 -24.84 42.79 -47.58
CA LEU A 447 -23.54 43.42 -47.39
C LEU A 447 -22.79 42.62 -46.34
N GLU A 448 -21.66 42.05 -46.74
CA GLU A 448 -20.75 41.34 -45.86
C GLU A 448 -19.64 42.27 -45.37
N PRO A 449 -19.07 42.02 -44.19
CA PRO A 449 -17.99 42.83 -43.68
C PRO A 449 -16.69 42.57 -44.42
N GLU A 450 -15.94 43.63 -44.65
CA GLU A 450 -14.64 43.56 -45.34
C GLU A 450 -13.49 43.70 -44.34
N GLN A 451 -12.38 43.05 -44.67
CA GLN A 451 -11.14 43.19 -43.93
C GLN A 451 -10.70 44.65 -43.89
N THR A 452 -10.49 45.18 -42.69
CA THR A 452 -10.20 46.60 -42.48
C THR A 452 -8.89 46.78 -41.71
N THR A 453 -8.08 47.74 -42.15
CA THR A 453 -6.85 48.15 -41.46
C THR A 453 -7.03 49.57 -40.93
N VAL A 454 -6.92 49.77 -39.61
CA VAL A 454 -7.20 51.05 -38.93
C VAL A 454 -6.02 51.45 -38.07
N TYR A 455 -5.70 52.75 -38.03
CA TYR A 455 -4.66 53.26 -37.14
C TYR A 455 -5.12 53.29 -35.69
N GLN A 456 -4.23 53.02 -34.75
CA GLN A 456 -4.53 53.13 -33.32
C GLN A 456 -5.19 54.48 -32.96
N GLY A 457 -6.25 54.45 -32.15
CA GLY A 457 -7.04 55.61 -31.75
C GLY A 457 -8.05 56.12 -32.79
N HIS A 458 -8.20 55.45 -33.94
CA HIS A 458 -9.26 55.75 -34.91
C HIS A 458 -10.45 54.81 -34.73
N THR A 459 -11.53 55.04 -35.49
CA THR A 459 -12.72 54.19 -35.46
C THR A 459 -12.70 53.20 -36.63
N ALA A 460 -12.90 51.91 -36.35
CA ALA A 460 -13.18 50.88 -37.36
C ALA A 460 -14.68 50.67 -37.52
N VAL A 461 -15.15 50.41 -38.73
CA VAL A 461 -16.57 50.10 -39.00
C VAL A 461 -16.65 48.84 -39.84
N PHE A 462 -17.34 47.83 -39.34
CA PHE A 462 -17.71 46.65 -40.10
C PHE A 462 -19.17 46.74 -40.51
N HIS A 463 -19.43 46.74 -41.81
CA HIS A 463 -20.79 46.71 -42.33
C HIS A 463 -21.29 45.26 -42.43
N CYS A 464 -22.47 44.99 -41.89
CA CYS A 464 -23.12 43.70 -42.06
C CYS A 464 -24.63 43.91 -42.17
N GLN A 465 -25.17 43.65 -43.36
CA GLN A 465 -26.59 43.78 -43.62
C GLN A 465 -27.12 42.46 -44.17
N ALA A 466 -28.14 41.92 -43.53
CA ALA A 466 -28.81 40.71 -43.95
C ALA A 466 -30.29 40.97 -44.28
N SER A 467 -30.84 40.16 -45.18
CA SER A 467 -32.26 40.13 -45.50
C SER A 467 -32.81 38.72 -45.38
N GLY A 468 -34.10 38.64 -45.09
CA GLY A 468 -34.86 37.40 -44.94
C GLY A 468 -36.28 37.76 -44.51
N ASP A 469 -37.17 36.78 -44.51
CA ASP A 469 -38.56 36.93 -44.06
C ASP A 469 -38.84 35.79 -43.07
N PRO A 470 -39.01 36.04 -41.76
CA PRO A 470 -38.98 37.33 -41.10
C PRO A 470 -37.63 38.04 -41.17
N GLN A 471 -37.64 39.37 -41.02
CA GLN A 471 -36.42 40.21 -41.03
C GLN A 471 -35.38 39.64 -40.04
N PRO A 472 -34.16 39.32 -40.49
CA PRO A 472 -33.15 38.69 -39.63
C PRO A 472 -32.65 39.62 -38.54
N TYR A 473 -32.35 39.04 -37.38
CA TYR A 473 -31.53 39.70 -36.36
C TYR A 473 -30.06 39.66 -36.79
N VAL A 474 -29.26 40.62 -36.34
CA VAL A 474 -27.81 40.66 -36.56
C VAL A 474 -27.09 40.76 -35.21
N GLN A 475 -26.05 39.96 -35.04
CA GLN A 475 -25.21 39.88 -33.85
C GLN A 475 -23.74 39.77 -34.25
N TRP A 476 -22.83 40.16 -33.36
CA TRP A 476 -21.39 40.14 -33.62
C TRP A 476 -20.62 39.37 -32.55
N MET A 477 -19.59 38.64 -32.95
CA MET A 477 -18.68 37.91 -32.07
C MET A 477 -17.22 38.30 -32.32
N LEU A 478 -16.43 38.28 -31.25
CA LEU A 478 -14.96 38.38 -31.30
C LEU A 478 -14.38 37.23 -30.47
N LYS A 479 -13.49 36.41 -31.05
CA LYS A 479 -12.80 35.31 -30.34
C LYS A 479 -13.78 34.40 -29.58
N ASP A 480 -14.85 33.96 -30.25
CA ASP A 480 -15.93 33.11 -29.71
C ASP A 480 -16.74 33.70 -28.54
N LYS A 481 -16.62 35.01 -28.29
CA LYS A 481 -17.40 35.73 -27.29
C LYS A 481 -18.40 36.65 -27.98
N LEU A 482 -19.68 36.50 -27.64
CA LEU A 482 -20.73 37.42 -28.05
C LEU A 482 -20.38 38.83 -27.54
N LEU A 483 -20.33 39.80 -28.45
CA LEU A 483 -20.06 41.20 -28.13
C LEU A 483 -21.33 41.82 -27.53
N SER A 484 -21.60 41.53 -26.25
CA SER A 484 -22.79 42.02 -25.55
C SER A 484 -22.53 43.14 -24.54
N SER A 485 -21.27 43.54 -24.25
CA SER A 485 -21.04 44.51 -23.15
C SER A 485 -19.68 45.21 -23.01
N ILE A 486 -18.91 45.58 -24.04
CA ILE A 486 -17.71 46.44 -23.84
C ILE A 486 -17.55 47.48 -24.97
N ARG A 487 -17.50 48.76 -24.55
CA ARG A 487 -17.02 50.00 -25.21
C ARG A 487 -17.42 50.32 -26.66
N LEU A 488 -18.37 49.63 -27.27
CA LEU A 488 -18.78 49.92 -28.64
C LEU A 488 -20.29 50.14 -28.69
N THR A 489 -20.72 51.17 -29.42
CA THR A 489 -22.12 51.52 -29.62
C THR A 489 -22.94 50.29 -30.05
N PRO A 490 -24.24 50.19 -29.66
CA PRO A 490 -25.11 49.12 -30.14
C PRO A 490 -25.01 49.03 -31.67
N PRO A 491 -25.07 47.82 -32.26
CA PRO A 491 -25.05 47.68 -33.71
C PRO A 491 -26.06 48.65 -34.28
N MET A 492 -25.62 49.44 -35.26
CA MET A 492 -26.47 50.43 -35.88
C MET A 492 -27.75 49.74 -36.41
N PRO A 493 -28.87 50.46 -36.64
CA PRO A 493 -30.10 49.86 -37.16
C PRO A 493 -29.91 49.07 -38.47
N ASN A 494 -28.81 49.31 -39.19
CA ASN A 494 -28.41 48.62 -40.41
C ASN A 494 -27.55 47.34 -40.17
N GLY A 495 -27.26 46.97 -38.93
CA GLY A 495 -26.45 45.79 -38.54
C GLY A 495 -24.93 46.01 -38.45
N SER A 496 -24.44 47.22 -38.71
CA SER A 496 -23.01 47.54 -38.65
C SER A 496 -22.45 47.56 -37.22
N LEU A 497 -21.23 47.03 -37.05
CA LEU A 497 -20.43 47.15 -35.84
C LEU A 497 -19.46 48.33 -35.96
N VAL A 498 -19.45 49.23 -34.98
CA VAL A 498 -18.56 50.38 -34.93
C VAL A 498 -17.63 50.23 -33.73
N ILE A 499 -16.32 50.21 -33.99
CA ILE A 499 -15.27 50.08 -33.00
C ILE A 499 -14.58 51.44 -32.85
N SER A 500 -14.84 52.21 -31.79
CA SER A 500 -14.19 53.52 -31.56
C SER A 500 -12.90 53.37 -30.76
N ASP A 501 -11.96 54.31 -30.94
CA ASP A 501 -10.67 54.36 -30.23
C ASP A 501 -9.88 53.03 -30.25
N VAL A 502 -9.78 52.44 -31.45
CA VAL A 502 -9.22 51.10 -31.67
C VAL A 502 -7.80 50.97 -31.11
N THR A 503 -7.55 49.90 -30.35
CA THR A 503 -6.25 49.54 -29.75
C THR A 503 -5.68 48.27 -30.40
N THR A 504 -4.40 47.98 -30.19
CA THR A 504 -3.78 46.74 -30.72
C THR A 504 -4.44 45.46 -30.18
N GLU A 505 -5.07 45.52 -29.00
CA GLU A 505 -5.83 44.41 -28.40
C GLU A 505 -7.12 44.07 -29.16
N ASP A 506 -7.68 45.04 -29.91
CA ASP A 506 -8.90 44.89 -30.71
C ASP A 506 -8.64 44.13 -32.03
N THR A 507 -7.37 43.84 -32.36
CA THR A 507 -6.99 43.02 -33.51
C THR A 507 -7.58 41.61 -33.38
N GLY A 508 -8.29 41.17 -34.42
CA GLY A 508 -8.93 39.86 -34.43
C GLY A 508 -9.95 39.68 -35.55
N VAL A 509 -10.50 38.47 -35.62
CA VAL A 509 -11.60 38.12 -36.53
C VAL A 509 -12.93 38.48 -35.86
N TYR A 510 -13.69 39.35 -36.51
CA TYR A 510 -15.05 39.73 -36.12
C TYR A 510 -16.04 38.97 -36.98
N THR A 511 -16.92 38.19 -36.34
CA THR A 511 -17.92 37.37 -37.03
C THR A 511 -19.29 38.02 -36.88
N CYS A 512 -19.94 38.33 -38.00
CA CYS A 512 -21.33 38.75 -38.06
C CYS A 512 -22.22 37.51 -38.20
N ILE A 513 -23.14 37.31 -37.26
CA ILE A 513 -24.17 36.28 -37.30
C ILE A 513 -25.50 36.95 -37.62
N ALA A 514 -26.18 36.51 -38.67
CA ALA A 514 -27.54 36.90 -38.98
C ALA A 514 -28.47 35.69 -38.96
N GLY A 515 -29.64 35.81 -38.34
CA GLY A 515 -30.57 34.69 -38.20
C GLY A 515 -32.03 35.09 -38.26
N ASN A 516 -32.87 34.18 -38.74
CA ASN A 516 -34.32 34.24 -38.59
C ASN A 516 -34.86 32.85 -38.22
N THR A 517 -36.19 32.67 -38.26
CA THR A 517 -36.83 31.39 -37.94
C THR A 517 -36.51 30.28 -38.95
N CYS A 518 -35.87 30.59 -40.07
CA CYS A 518 -35.61 29.64 -41.16
C CYS A 518 -34.19 29.13 -41.21
N ASN A 519 -33.22 30.01 -41.02
CA ASN A 519 -31.83 29.62 -40.90
C ASN A 519 -31.02 30.68 -40.15
N ILE A 520 -29.82 30.28 -39.77
CA ILE A 520 -28.78 31.15 -39.24
C ILE A 520 -27.60 31.08 -40.20
N ARG A 521 -26.99 32.22 -40.50
CA ARG A 521 -25.82 32.37 -41.36
C ARG A 521 -24.81 33.28 -40.68
N ASP A 522 -23.54 33.06 -40.94
CA ASP A 522 -22.45 33.87 -40.43
C ASP A 522 -21.44 34.22 -41.54
N THR A 523 -20.77 35.35 -41.37
CA THR A 523 -19.67 35.83 -42.22
C THR A 523 -18.66 36.56 -41.33
N ALA A 524 -17.39 36.63 -41.72
CA ALA A 524 -16.34 37.14 -40.85
C ALA A 524 -15.33 38.03 -41.59
N ALA A 525 -14.80 39.01 -40.87
CA ALA A 525 -13.78 39.94 -41.37
C ALA A 525 -12.68 40.16 -40.33
N GLN A 526 -11.46 40.38 -40.80
CA GLN A 526 -10.30 40.63 -39.96
C GLN A 526 -10.10 42.14 -39.73
N LEU A 527 -9.87 42.54 -38.48
CA LEU A 527 -9.35 43.86 -38.13
C LEU A 527 -7.83 43.80 -37.97
N TYR A 528 -7.11 44.69 -38.66
CA TYR A 528 -5.70 44.96 -38.41
C TYR A 528 -5.53 46.36 -37.83
N VAL A 529 -4.88 46.44 -36.68
CA VAL A 529 -4.61 47.73 -36.04
C VAL A 529 -3.15 48.08 -36.25
N VAL A 530 -2.91 49.14 -37.02
CA VAL A 530 -1.57 49.62 -37.32
C VAL A 530 -1.24 50.75 -36.35
N GLU A 531 -0.17 50.58 -35.60
CA GLU A 531 0.41 51.71 -34.87
C GLU A 531 0.86 52.73 -35.92
N LYS A 532 0.48 54.01 -35.77
CA LYS A 532 0.94 55.06 -36.69
C LYS A 532 2.44 54.89 -36.89
N PRO A 533 2.96 54.84 -38.13
CA PRO A 533 4.39 54.86 -38.33
C PRO A 533 4.90 56.10 -37.61
N VAL A 534 5.69 55.89 -36.56
CA VAL A 534 6.59 56.95 -36.09
C VAL A 534 7.48 57.17 -37.29
N HIS A 535 7.17 58.22 -38.06
CA HIS A 535 8.02 58.68 -39.14
C HIS A 535 9.43 58.75 -38.51
N PRO A 536 10.42 57.97 -39.00
CA PRO A 536 11.79 58.29 -38.67
C PRO A 536 11.93 59.74 -39.11
N ARG A 537 12.24 60.65 -38.18
CA ARG A 537 12.59 62.03 -38.50
C ARG A 537 13.69 61.92 -39.55
N SER A 538 13.34 62.16 -40.81
CA SER A 538 14.31 62.52 -41.82
C SER A 538 15.02 63.75 -41.28
N GLU A 539 16.34 63.66 -41.30
CA GLU A 539 17.31 64.62 -40.81
C GLU A 539 17.09 66.01 -41.42
N ASP A 540 16.14 66.78 -40.89
CA ASP A 540 16.10 68.24 -41.04
C ASP A 540 15.23 69.01 -40.02
N GLU A 541 14.64 68.35 -39.00
CA GLU A 541 13.90 69.05 -37.92
C GLU A 541 14.28 68.67 -36.48
N ASP A 542 15.46 68.04 -36.27
CA ASP A 542 16.05 67.87 -34.93
C ASP A 542 17.03 69.00 -34.52
N LYS A 543 17.07 70.11 -35.29
CA LYS A 543 17.81 71.34 -34.92
C LYS A 543 16.98 72.40 -34.18
N SER A 544 15.69 72.20 -33.94
CA SER A 544 14.84 73.21 -33.27
C SER A 544 14.29 72.78 -31.89
N GLN A 545 13.96 71.50 -31.67
CA GLN A 545 13.48 71.04 -30.35
C GLN A 545 14.60 70.60 -29.38
N PHE A 546 15.75 70.11 -29.89
CA PHE A 546 16.93 69.89 -29.04
C PHE A 546 17.57 71.21 -28.62
N LYS A 547 17.48 72.26 -29.46
CA LYS A 547 17.86 73.64 -29.06
C LYS A 547 16.90 74.22 -28.02
N MET A 548 15.60 73.94 -28.03
CA MET A 548 14.69 74.52 -27.03
C MET A 548 14.85 73.88 -25.64
N PHE A 549 15.06 72.55 -25.55
CA PHE A 549 15.32 71.89 -24.26
C PHE A 549 16.79 72.04 -23.79
N GLN A 550 17.79 72.13 -24.68
CA GLN A 550 19.12 72.63 -24.30
C GLN A 550 19.09 74.10 -23.91
N THR A 551 18.29 74.98 -24.53
CA THR A 551 18.20 76.41 -24.13
C THR A 551 17.42 76.58 -22.83
N ILE A 552 16.40 75.77 -22.55
CA ILE A 552 15.69 75.80 -21.26
C ILE A 552 16.55 75.16 -20.17
N ALA A 553 17.23 74.04 -20.42
CA ALA A 553 18.18 73.44 -19.46
C ALA A 553 19.46 74.27 -19.29
N LEU A 554 20.00 74.92 -20.33
CA LEU A 554 21.06 75.94 -20.20
C LEU A 554 20.53 77.20 -19.54
N SER A 555 19.31 77.67 -19.77
CA SER A 555 18.79 78.88 -19.11
C SER A 555 18.45 78.62 -17.64
N VAL A 556 18.01 77.42 -17.28
CA VAL A 556 17.82 76.97 -15.89
C VAL A 556 19.19 76.66 -15.27
N ALA A 557 20.15 76.07 -15.98
CA ALA A 557 21.51 75.86 -15.47
C ALA A 557 22.33 77.16 -15.42
N VAL A 558 22.09 78.14 -16.29
CA VAL A 558 22.66 79.49 -16.27
C VAL A 558 21.92 80.34 -15.25
N ALA A 559 20.61 80.18 -15.02
CA ALA A 559 19.91 80.84 -13.93
C ALA A 559 20.30 80.23 -12.58
N VAL A 560 20.49 78.91 -12.47
CA VAL A 560 21.01 78.23 -11.28
C VAL A 560 22.49 78.53 -11.09
N ALA A 561 23.31 78.59 -12.14
CA ALA A 561 24.71 79.03 -12.07
C ALA A 561 24.83 80.54 -11.83
N TYR A 562 23.88 81.36 -12.27
CA TYR A 562 23.80 82.79 -11.99
C TYR A 562 23.28 83.02 -10.57
N ILE A 563 22.35 82.21 -10.06
CA ILE A 563 21.94 82.21 -8.66
C ILE A 563 23.07 81.66 -7.78
N ILE A 564 23.82 80.63 -8.20
CA ILE A 564 25.03 80.13 -7.52
C ILE A 564 26.20 81.10 -7.66
N ALA A 565 26.30 81.89 -8.74
CA ALA A 565 27.31 82.93 -8.92
C ALA A 565 26.93 84.23 -8.24
N VAL A 566 25.64 84.55 -8.06
CA VAL A 566 25.12 85.69 -7.29
C VAL A 566 25.11 85.34 -5.81
N LEU A 567 24.71 84.14 -5.41
CA LEU A 567 24.92 83.61 -4.06
C LEU A 567 26.40 83.36 -3.80
N GLY A 568 27.19 83.01 -4.81
CA GLY A 568 28.64 82.86 -4.79
C GLY A 568 29.38 84.19 -4.83
N LEU A 569 28.80 85.26 -5.40
CA LEU A 569 29.30 86.65 -5.36
C LEU A 569 28.83 87.36 -4.10
N MET A 570 27.65 87.02 -3.56
CA MET A 570 27.20 87.44 -2.24
C MET A 570 28.00 86.70 -1.17
N PHE A 571 28.27 85.40 -1.36
CA PHE A 571 29.19 84.63 -0.54
C PHE A 571 30.60 85.17 -0.74
N TYR A 572 31.12 85.40 -1.95
CA TYR A 572 32.44 86.02 -2.18
C TYR A 572 32.56 87.44 -1.63
N CYS A 573 31.51 88.27 -1.68
CA CYS A 573 31.48 89.60 -1.07
C CYS A 573 31.33 89.54 0.46
N LYS A 574 30.65 88.52 1.00
CA LYS A 574 30.49 88.27 2.45
C LYS A 574 31.70 87.52 3.04
N GLN A 575 32.38 86.68 2.25
CA GLN A 575 33.64 85.95 2.50
C GLN A 575 34.82 86.92 2.37
N ARG A 576 34.79 87.88 1.45
CA ARG A 576 35.77 88.99 1.36
C ARG A 576 35.58 90.02 2.47
N ARG A 577 34.39 90.11 3.09
CA ARG A 577 34.16 90.89 4.33
C ARG A 577 34.40 90.11 5.63
N LYS A 578 34.50 88.76 5.61
CA LYS A 578 34.85 87.95 6.80
C LYS A 578 36.29 87.39 6.82
N ASN A 579 36.94 87.22 5.67
CA ASN A 579 38.39 86.87 5.59
C ASN A 579 39.32 88.09 5.57
N LYS A 580 38.78 89.30 5.77
CA LYS A 580 39.49 90.39 6.43
C LYS A 580 38.79 90.64 7.77
N ARG A 581 39.43 90.20 8.85
CA ARG A 581 39.03 90.30 10.29
C ARG A 581 38.08 89.16 10.68
N LEU A 582 38.54 87.95 10.97
CA LEU A 582 39.59 87.55 11.91
C LEU A 582 40.35 86.35 11.32
N GLN A 583 41.67 86.35 11.31
CA GLN A 583 42.53 86.13 12.47
C GLN A 583 42.34 84.74 13.08
N LYS A 584 43.48 84.05 13.13
CA LYS A 584 43.99 83.43 14.35
C LYS A 584 43.17 82.22 14.81
N ASN A 585 43.74 81.07 14.45
CA ASN A 585 43.94 79.94 15.36
C ASN A 585 42.66 79.24 15.80
N ARG A 586 42.55 77.99 15.36
CA ARG A 586 42.78 76.80 16.21
C ARG A 586 41.55 76.48 17.05
N ALA A 587 41.11 75.24 16.82
CA ALA A 587 40.93 74.20 17.82
C ALA A 587 40.01 74.51 19.00
N GLY A 588 39.02 73.61 19.16
CA GLY A 588 38.58 73.19 20.48
C GLY A 588 37.07 73.17 20.67
N GLU A 589 36.58 71.95 20.90
CA GLU A 589 35.57 71.58 21.92
C GLU A 589 34.05 71.68 21.58
N GLU A 590 33.45 70.48 21.56
CA GLU A 590 32.25 69.97 22.28
C GLU A 590 31.43 70.95 23.17
N PRO A 591 30.11 70.72 23.44
CA PRO A 591 29.51 69.40 23.77
C PRO A 591 28.04 69.13 23.29
N GLU A 592 27.57 67.91 23.62
CA GLU A 592 26.23 67.50 24.13
C GLU A 592 24.95 67.61 23.26
N MET A 593 24.27 66.46 23.02
CA MET A 593 23.02 65.94 23.67
C MET A 593 21.74 66.70 23.27
N GLU A 594 20.57 66.13 23.00
CA GLU A 594 19.89 64.83 23.12
C GLU A 594 18.52 65.08 22.42
N CYS A 595 17.66 64.17 21.94
CA CYS A 595 17.45 62.73 22.04
C CYS A 595 16.41 62.38 20.94
N LEU A 596 16.60 61.31 20.14
CA LEU A 596 15.90 60.00 20.20
C LEU A 596 14.41 60.04 19.81
N ASN A 597 13.81 59.15 19.00
CA ASN A 597 14.10 57.78 18.50
C ASN A 597 13.13 57.52 17.31
N GLY A 598 13.29 56.59 16.36
CA GLY A 598 14.30 55.55 16.15
C GLY A 598 13.94 54.65 14.95
N VAL A 599 15.00 54.22 14.25
CA VAL A 599 15.32 52.86 13.75
C VAL A 599 14.72 52.28 12.42
N GLN A 600 15.67 52.19 11.47
CA GLN A 600 15.97 51.26 10.35
C GLN A 600 15.53 49.78 10.47
N LEU A 601 15.43 48.97 9.40
CA LEU A 601 16.57 48.40 8.65
C LEU A 601 16.20 47.83 7.26
N ASN A 602 17.05 48.20 6.29
CA ASN A 602 17.73 47.44 5.21
C ASN A 602 16.97 46.38 4.39
N GLY A 603 17.22 46.24 3.08
CA GLY A 603 18.41 46.63 2.34
C GLY A 603 18.31 46.41 0.83
N HIS A 604 19.40 46.83 0.20
CA HIS A 604 19.59 47.05 -1.22
C HIS A 604 19.63 45.81 -2.13
N ARG A 605 19.41 46.18 -3.39
CA ARG A 605 19.42 45.48 -4.67
C ARG A 605 20.84 45.16 -5.17
N MET A 606 20.87 44.48 -6.33
CA MET A 606 21.93 44.33 -7.35
C MET A 606 22.61 42.94 -7.32
N SER A 607 22.83 42.22 -8.42
CA SER A 607 22.73 42.51 -9.86
C SER A 607 23.02 41.25 -10.69
N GLU A 608 22.37 41.17 -11.86
CA GLU A 608 22.86 40.79 -13.20
C GLU A 608 23.67 39.49 -13.47
N ILE A 609 23.27 38.79 -14.54
CA ILE A 609 24.00 38.49 -15.81
C ILE A 609 23.04 37.58 -16.64
N GLN A 610 22.39 38.07 -17.70
CA GLN A 610 22.79 38.01 -19.14
C GLN A 610 22.92 36.57 -19.68
N GLU A 611 22.44 36.15 -20.86
CA GLU A 611 21.74 36.77 -22.00
C GLU A 611 21.28 35.63 -22.94
N GLU A 612 20.27 35.88 -23.77
CA GLU A 612 19.77 35.01 -24.85
C GLU A 612 20.75 34.89 -26.03
N VAL A 613 20.52 33.96 -26.98
CA VAL A 613 20.21 34.16 -28.43
C VAL A 613 20.61 32.85 -29.16
N ALA A 614 19.98 32.28 -30.19
CA ALA A 614 18.71 32.45 -30.90
C ALA A 614 18.50 31.29 -31.91
N LEU A 615 17.33 31.36 -32.55
CA LEU A 615 16.62 30.47 -33.47
C LEU A 615 17.28 30.05 -34.83
N SER A 616 16.89 28.83 -35.25
CA SER A 616 16.41 28.38 -36.59
C SER A 616 17.33 28.37 -37.85
N SER A 617 17.49 27.21 -38.51
CA SER A 617 16.73 26.78 -39.72
C SER A 617 17.43 25.66 -40.55
N MET A 618 16.61 24.84 -41.25
CA MET A 618 16.85 24.08 -42.51
C MET A 618 17.67 22.75 -42.54
N ARG A 619 16.92 21.62 -42.61
CA ARG A 619 16.95 20.41 -43.51
C ARG A 619 18.22 19.91 -44.28
N PRO A 620 18.25 18.63 -44.73
CA PRO A 620 19.22 17.61 -44.32
C PRO A 620 20.29 17.25 -45.38
N SER A 621 21.38 16.62 -44.94
CA SER A 621 22.30 15.87 -45.79
C SER A 621 22.76 14.59 -45.10
N ALA A 622 22.79 13.50 -45.87
CA ALA A 622 23.19 12.15 -45.49
C ALA A 622 24.70 12.02 -45.20
N ASP A 623 25.07 11.32 -44.12
CA ASP A 623 25.71 9.99 -44.16
C ASP A 623 26.39 9.68 -42.81
N SER A 624 26.03 8.52 -42.24
CA SER A 624 26.77 7.71 -41.24
C SER A 624 27.11 8.35 -39.86
N GLU A 625 27.01 7.72 -38.70
CA GLU A 625 26.53 6.43 -38.22
C GLU A 625 26.38 6.59 -36.68
N LYS A 626 25.30 6.03 -36.11
CA LYS A 626 25.12 5.65 -34.70
C LYS A 626 25.39 6.68 -33.58
N GLN A 627 24.33 7.41 -33.24
CA GLN A 627 24.00 7.73 -31.85
C GLN A 627 22.48 7.72 -31.67
N GLN A 628 21.96 6.60 -31.15
CA GLN A 628 20.53 6.39 -30.97
C GLN A 628 20.07 7.03 -29.66
N SER A 629 19.30 8.12 -29.78
CA SER A 629 18.65 8.84 -28.68
C SER A 629 17.48 8.03 -28.10
N CYS A 630 17.35 8.03 -26.78
CA CYS A 630 16.35 7.29 -25.98
C CYS A 630 14.88 7.78 -26.16
N GLY A 631 14.65 8.80 -27.00
CA GLY A 631 13.33 9.44 -27.16
C GLY A 631 12.29 8.70 -28.02
N ASP A 632 12.73 7.84 -28.94
CA ASP A 632 11.83 7.28 -29.97
C ASP A 632 11.13 5.97 -29.55
N LYS A 633 11.55 5.33 -28.46
CA LYS A 633 10.99 4.03 -28.02
C LYS A 633 9.67 4.09 -27.26
N LEU A 634 9.25 5.27 -26.78
CA LEU A 634 8.06 5.43 -25.93
C LEU A 634 6.89 6.11 -26.65
N HIS A 635 7.03 6.48 -27.92
CA HIS A 635 5.93 7.08 -28.67
C HIS A 635 4.87 6.03 -29.02
N PHE A 636 3.62 6.28 -28.66
CA PHE A 636 2.50 5.39 -28.99
C PHE A 636 1.39 6.11 -29.77
N PRO A 637 1.03 5.63 -30.98
CA PRO A 637 -0.01 6.25 -31.81
C PRO A 637 -1.39 6.17 -31.16
N ARG A 638 -2.15 7.29 -31.15
CA ARG A 638 -3.49 7.30 -30.53
C ARG A 638 -4.44 6.30 -31.19
N ALA A 639 -4.36 6.16 -32.51
CA ALA A 639 -5.24 5.30 -33.28
C ALA A 639 -5.13 3.81 -32.89
N HIS A 640 -4.06 3.42 -32.21
CA HIS A 640 -3.83 2.06 -31.73
C HIS A 640 -4.37 1.81 -30.32
N LEU A 641 -4.90 2.84 -29.65
CA LEU A 641 -5.62 2.72 -28.38
C LEU A 641 -7.14 2.62 -28.63
N GLN A 642 -7.75 1.59 -28.06
CA GLN A 642 -9.20 1.44 -28.00
C GLN A 642 -9.66 1.45 -26.55
N THR A 643 -10.33 2.50 -26.12
CA THR A 643 -10.90 2.62 -24.78
C THR A 643 -11.95 1.53 -24.53
N ILE A 644 -11.84 0.84 -23.39
CA ILE A 644 -12.81 -0.17 -22.93
C ILE A 644 -13.80 0.45 -21.94
N THR A 645 -13.28 1.04 -20.86
CA THR A 645 -14.10 1.67 -19.81
C THR A 645 -13.32 2.75 -19.10
N SER A 646 -14.02 3.81 -18.68
CA SER A 646 -13.47 4.78 -17.73
C SER A 646 -13.40 4.12 -16.34
N LEU A 647 -12.28 4.30 -15.65
CA LEU A 647 -12.05 3.78 -14.30
C LEU A 647 -12.18 4.88 -13.25
N GLY A 648 -12.06 6.15 -13.65
CA GLY A 648 -12.19 7.29 -12.76
C GLY A 648 -11.57 8.56 -13.35
N ARG A 649 -11.59 9.64 -12.57
CA ARG A 649 -11.03 10.95 -12.97
C ARG A 649 -10.09 11.45 -11.87
N GLY A 650 -8.83 11.66 -12.22
CA GLY A 650 -7.81 12.24 -11.34
C GLY A 650 -7.68 13.75 -11.53
N VAL A 651 -6.73 14.36 -10.81
CA VAL A 651 -6.44 15.81 -10.84
C VAL A 651 -6.00 16.29 -12.25
N PHE A 652 -5.41 15.41 -13.06
CA PHE A 652 -4.90 15.75 -14.39
C PHE A 652 -5.91 15.50 -15.53
N GLY A 653 -6.85 14.56 -15.34
CA GLY A 653 -7.77 14.09 -16.39
C GLY A 653 -8.35 12.71 -16.07
N GLU A 654 -9.05 12.13 -17.04
CA GLU A 654 -9.62 10.78 -16.96
C GLU A 654 -8.55 9.68 -16.93
N VAL A 655 -8.83 8.61 -16.17
CA VAL A 655 -8.09 7.34 -16.16
C VAL A 655 -9.02 6.26 -16.69
N PHE A 656 -8.56 5.50 -17.68
CA PHE A 656 -9.39 4.49 -18.34
C PHE A 656 -8.59 3.23 -18.68
N LEU A 657 -9.31 2.10 -18.73
CA LEU A 657 -8.80 0.85 -19.26
C LEU A 657 -8.94 0.87 -20.79
N ALA A 658 -7.89 0.48 -21.50
CA ALA A 658 -7.88 0.41 -22.95
C ALA A 658 -7.19 -0.86 -23.45
N LYS A 659 -7.45 -1.22 -24.70
CA LYS A 659 -6.64 -2.15 -25.48
C LYS A 659 -5.64 -1.37 -26.31
N ALA A 660 -4.36 -1.73 -26.22
CA ALA A 660 -3.29 -1.18 -27.05
C ALA A 660 -2.84 -2.23 -28.07
N ARG A 661 -2.91 -1.89 -29.35
CA ARG A 661 -2.40 -2.74 -30.44
C ARG A 661 -0.90 -2.55 -30.65
N ALA A 662 -0.17 -3.66 -30.78
CA ALA A 662 1.27 -3.68 -31.07
C ALA A 662 2.13 -2.90 -30.06
N ILE A 663 1.75 -2.89 -28.77
CA ILE A 663 2.55 -2.27 -27.70
C ILE A 663 3.62 -3.21 -27.15
N GLU A 664 3.42 -4.52 -27.27
CA GLU A 664 4.41 -5.56 -26.99
C GLU A 664 4.58 -6.44 -28.23
N GLU A 665 5.82 -6.80 -28.59
CA GLU A 665 6.13 -7.53 -29.83
C GLU A 665 5.52 -8.95 -29.87
N ALA A 666 5.14 -9.49 -28.71
CA ALA A 666 4.62 -10.85 -28.57
C ALA A 666 3.08 -10.97 -28.65
N GLU A 667 2.33 -9.86 -28.50
CA GLU A 667 0.87 -9.88 -28.44
C GLU A 667 0.21 -8.89 -29.43
N PRO A 668 -0.85 -9.30 -30.15
CA PRO A 668 -1.54 -8.42 -31.09
C PRO A 668 -2.35 -7.31 -30.39
N GLU A 669 -2.89 -7.56 -29.19
CA GLU A 669 -3.65 -6.60 -28.36
C GLU A 669 -3.35 -6.83 -26.87
N THR A 670 -2.85 -5.81 -26.18
CA THR A 670 -2.55 -5.86 -24.73
C THR A 670 -3.47 -4.93 -23.96
N LEU A 671 -3.94 -5.36 -22.78
CA LEU A 671 -4.69 -4.50 -21.86
C LEU A 671 -3.75 -3.49 -21.19
N VAL A 672 -4.13 -2.22 -21.18
CA VAL A 672 -3.32 -1.13 -20.64
C VAL A 672 -4.17 -0.16 -19.83
N LEU A 673 -3.54 0.44 -18.81
CA LEU A 673 -4.11 1.54 -18.07
C LEU A 673 -3.65 2.85 -18.71
N VAL A 674 -4.58 3.76 -19.00
CA VAL A 674 -4.27 5.04 -19.65
C VAL A 674 -4.66 6.19 -18.74
N LYS A 675 -3.72 7.09 -18.47
CA LYS A 675 -3.93 8.32 -17.71
C LYS A 675 -3.84 9.53 -18.64
N SER A 676 -4.85 10.38 -18.62
CA SER A 676 -4.94 11.56 -19.48
C SER A 676 -4.58 12.86 -18.77
N LEU A 677 -4.05 13.81 -19.56
CA LEU A 677 -3.83 15.20 -19.18
C LEU A 677 -4.82 16.10 -19.94
N GLU A 678 -5.98 16.32 -19.33
CA GLU A 678 -7.06 17.21 -19.81
C GLU A 678 -6.94 18.63 -19.22
N SER A 679 -6.33 18.76 -18.03
CA SER A 679 -6.20 20.04 -17.34
C SER A 679 -5.30 21.03 -18.07
N ARG A 680 -5.74 22.30 -18.15
CA ARG A 680 -4.98 23.44 -18.70
C ARG A 680 -4.12 24.17 -17.66
N GLU A 681 -4.23 23.83 -16.38
CA GLU A 681 -3.43 24.45 -15.31
C GLU A 681 -1.94 24.02 -15.37
N GLU A 682 -1.00 24.98 -15.30
CA GLU A 682 0.43 24.69 -15.44
C GLU A 682 0.99 23.85 -14.28
N THR A 683 0.40 23.97 -13.08
CA THR A 683 0.68 23.11 -11.92
C THR A 683 0.42 21.64 -12.24
N HIS A 684 -0.75 21.34 -12.82
CA HIS A 684 -1.16 19.99 -13.22
C HIS A 684 -0.31 19.42 -14.37
N ARG A 685 0.08 20.27 -15.34
CA ARG A 685 0.99 19.87 -16.43
C ARG A 685 2.39 19.55 -15.91
N THR A 686 2.87 20.32 -14.92
CA THR A 686 4.18 20.11 -14.30
C THR A 686 4.21 18.82 -13.47
N GLU A 687 3.16 18.54 -12.73
CA GLU A 687 3.04 17.32 -11.92
C GLU A 687 2.90 16.06 -12.80
N PHE A 688 2.09 16.13 -13.87
CA PHE A 688 2.00 15.05 -14.85
C PHE A 688 3.36 14.75 -15.53
N ARG A 689 4.16 15.79 -15.83
CA ARG A 689 5.54 15.59 -16.35
C ARG A 689 6.46 14.92 -15.33
N ARG A 690 6.39 15.32 -14.05
CA ARG A 690 7.20 14.71 -12.99
C ARG A 690 6.84 13.24 -12.77
N GLU A 691 5.56 12.92 -12.78
CA GLU A 691 5.08 11.53 -12.67
C GLU A 691 5.55 10.70 -13.87
N LEU A 692 5.46 11.24 -15.08
CA LEU A 692 5.97 10.60 -16.30
C LEU A 692 7.48 10.36 -16.23
N GLU A 693 8.25 11.34 -15.77
CA GLU A 693 9.70 11.24 -15.62
C GLU A 693 10.08 10.16 -14.59
N MET A 694 9.36 10.09 -13.47
CA MET A 694 9.53 9.05 -12.47
C MET A 694 9.29 7.65 -13.08
N PHE A 695 8.15 7.43 -13.74
CA PHE A 695 7.85 6.13 -14.35
C PHE A 695 8.81 5.75 -15.48
N SER A 696 9.38 6.73 -16.20
CA SER A 696 10.39 6.46 -17.22
C SER A 696 11.72 5.92 -16.66
N LYS A 697 11.99 6.17 -15.37
CA LYS A 697 13.20 5.72 -14.65
C LYS A 697 12.99 4.40 -13.89
N LEU A 698 11.75 3.91 -13.80
CA LEU A 698 11.40 2.71 -13.04
C LEU A 698 11.23 1.52 -13.98
N ASN A 699 12.14 0.54 -13.89
CA ASN A 699 12.06 -0.72 -14.62
C ASN A 699 12.36 -1.89 -13.67
N HIS A 700 11.33 -2.46 -13.06
CA HIS A 700 11.45 -3.53 -12.08
C HIS A 700 10.29 -4.52 -12.23
N ALA A 701 10.53 -5.81 -12.00
CA ALA A 701 9.53 -6.88 -12.19
C ALA A 701 8.24 -6.69 -11.37
N HIS A 702 8.32 -5.94 -10.27
CA HIS A 702 7.23 -5.69 -9.33
C HIS A 702 6.63 -4.29 -9.38
N VAL A 703 7.07 -3.45 -10.33
CA VAL A 703 6.56 -2.08 -10.49
C VAL A 703 5.84 -1.99 -11.84
N VAL A 704 4.70 -1.30 -11.86
CA VAL A 704 3.94 -1.04 -13.10
C VAL A 704 4.83 -0.31 -14.09
N ARG A 705 5.00 -0.88 -15.28
CA ARG A 705 5.87 -0.35 -16.31
C ARG A 705 5.19 0.75 -17.11
N LEU A 706 5.96 1.78 -17.49
CA LEU A 706 5.57 2.71 -18.54
C LEU A 706 5.72 2.02 -19.89
N LEU A 707 4.60 1.85 -20.59
CA LEU A 707 4.54 1.17 -21.88
C LEU A 707 4.61 2.15 -23.06
N GLY A 708 4.08 3.36 -22.89
CA GLY A 708 4.08 4.34 -23.97
C GLY A 708 3.48 5.69 -23.59
N ILE A 709 3.61 6.66 -24.50
CA ILE A 709 3.19 8.04 -24.35
C ILE A 709 2.54 8.49 -25.66
N CYS A 710 1.32 9.00 -25.58
CA CYS A 710 0.64 9.59 -26.74
C CYS A 710 0.73 11.13 -26.68
N ARG A 711 1.40 11.73 -27.67
CA ARG A 711 1.61 13.19 -27.77
C ARG A 711 1.02 13.83 -29.03
N GLU A 712 0.44 13.04 -29.93
CA GLU A 712 0.00 13.47 -31.27
C GLU A 712 -1.13 14.52 -31.23
N THR A 713 -2.06 14.38 -30.27
CA THR A 713 -3.21 15.28 -30.07
C THR A 713 -3.50 15.43 -28.57
N GLN A 714 -4.08 16.56 -28.14
CA GLN A 714 -4.57 16.69 -26.75
C GLN A 714 -5.87 15.86 -26.56
N PRO A 715 -6.14 15.33 -25.35
CA PRO A 715 -5.31 15.34 -24.13
C PRO A 715 -4.13 14.37 -24.21
N HIS A 716 -2.96 14.69 -23.64
CA HIS A 716 -1.80 13.77 -23.68
C HIS A 716 -2.06 12.51 -22.85
N TYR A 717 -1.52 11.35 -23.26
CA TYR A 717 -1.70 10.09 -22.54
C TYR A 717 -0.38 9.50 -22.05
N MET A 718 -0.41 8.98 -20.81
CA MET A 718 0.57 8.07 -20.25
C MET A 718 -0.04 6.66 -20.26
N ILE A 719 0.62 5.70 -20.90
CA ILE A 719 0.14 4.32 -21.05
C ILE A 719 0.98 3.42 -20.15
N LEU A 720 0.30 2.78 -19.21
CA LEU A 720 0.89 1.95 -18.17
C LEU A 720 0.42 0.50 -18.32
N GLU A 721 1.23 -0.42 -17.83
CA GLU A 721 0.87 -1.83 -17.74
C GLU A 721 -0.38 -2.02 -16.87
N TYR A 722 -1.34 -2.80 -17.38
CA TYR A 722 -2.51 -3.19 -16.62
C TYR A 722 -2.21 -4.46 -15.81
N VAL A 723 -2.54 -4.45 -14.53
CA VAL A 723 -2.37 -5.60 -13.63
C VAL A 723 -3.75 -6.03 -13.17
N ASP A 724 -4.16 -7.26 -13.52
CA ASP A 724 -5.42 -7.85 -13.11
C ASP A 724 -5.35 -8.25 -11.62
N LEU A 725 -6.22 -7.65 -10.81
CA LEU A 725 -6.28 -7.78 -9.35
C LEU A 725 -6.67 -9.19 -8.89
N VAL A 726 -7.17 -10.05 -9.78
CA VAL A 726 -7.53 -11.43 -9.47
C VAL A 726 -6.30 -12.36 -9.37
N LEU A 727 -5.15 -11.96 -9.94
CA LEU A 727 -4.01 -12.85 -10.12
C LEU A 727 -3.12 -13.05 -8.88
N ASN A 728 -3.43 -12.42 -7.74
CA ASN A 728 -2.76 -12.63 -6.45
C ASN A 728 -1.21 -12.57 -6.53
N THR A 729 -0.68 -11.69 -7.41
CA THR A 729 0.76 -11.48 -7.59
C THR A 729 1.26 -10.34 -6.70
N PHE A 730 2.54 -10.36 -6.34
CA PHE A 730 3.21 -9.28 -5.59
C PHE A 730 3.00 -7.89 -6.21
N LYS A 731 2.90 -7.82 -7.54
CA LYS A 731 2.62 -6.59 -8.32
C LYS A 731 1.16 -6.13 -8.20
N SER A 732 0.22 -7.05 -7.99
CA SER A 732 -1.19 -6.76 -7.72
C SER A 732 -1.37 -6.18 -6.31
N PHE A 733 -0.61 -6.69 -5.33
CA PHE A 733 -0.63 -6.24 -3.94
C PHE A 733 -0.19 -4.77 -3.77
N ILE A 734 0.92 -4.35 -4.39
CA ILE A 734 1.40 -2.94 -4.34
C ILE A 734 0.36 -1.96 -4.92
N ASN A 735 -0.38 -2.39 -5.94
CA ASN A 735 -1.42 -1.57 -6.56
C ASN A 735 -2.67 -1.43 -5.69
N ILE A 736 -3.03 -2.45 -4.89
CA ILE A 736 -4.14 -2.40 -3.92
C ILE A 736 -3.87 -1.32 -2.87
N TYR A 737 -2.66 -1.22 -2.33
CA TYR A 737 -2.30 -0.20 -1.33
C TYR A 737 -2.23 1.21 -1.91
N LYS A 738 -1.79 1.38 -3.15
CA LYS A 738 -1.84 2.67 -3.87
C LYS A 738 -3.28 3.10 -4.18
N LEU A 739 -4.17 2.15 -4.50
CA LEU A 739 -5.60 2.41 -4.74
C LEU A 739 -6.36 2.72 -3.45
N ALA A 740 -6.05 2.01 -2.36
CA ALA A 740 -6.59 2.26 -1.02
C ALA A 740 -6.17 3.64 -0.48
N CYS A 741 -4.91 4.05 -0.72
CA CYS A 741 -4.45 5.42 -0.50
C CYS A 741 -5.27 6.44 -1.31
N PHE A 742 -5.62 6.13 -2.56
CA PHE A 742 -6.46 6.99 -3.40
C PHE A 742 -7.92 7.08 -2.91
N GLN A 743 -8.44 6.03 -2.28
CA GLN A 743 -9.79 5.97 -1.72
C GLN A 743 -9.88 6.60 -0.32
N ALA A 744 -8.78 6.60 0.45
CA ALA A 744 -8.66 7.34 1.72
C ALA A 744 -8.60 8.87 1.53
N LEU A 745 -8.34 9.37 0.31
CA LEU A 745 -8.34 10.81 -0.06
C LEU A 745 -9.74 11.47 -0.07
N ARG A 746 -10.81 10.78 0.33
CA ARG A 746 -12.19 11.29 0.23
C ARG A 746 -12.93 11.49 1.55
N ASN A 747 -12.31 11.21 2.70
CA ASN A 747 -12.92 11.21 4.04
C ASN A 747 -14.41 10.85 4.09
N ILE A 748 -14.60 9.53 4.13
CA ILE A 748 -15.66 8.75 4.79
C ILE A 748 -17.04 8.79 4.12
N ILE A 749 -17.40 7.59 3.64
CA ILE A 749 -18.71 7.10 3.18
C ILE A 749 -19.88 7.80 3.89
N PRO A 750 -21.01 7.98 3.17
CA PRO A 750 -22.24 7.62 3.83
C PRO A 750 -23.17 6.77 2.95
N PHE A 751 -23.50 5.57 3.44
CA PHE A 751 -24.91 5.33 3.71
C PHE A 751 -25.45 6.51 4.55
N PRO A 752 -26.67 6.97 4.28
CA PRO A 752 -27.10 8.36 4.33
C PRO A 752 -27.08 8.98 5.73
N ASN A 753 -27.06 10.32 5.76
CA ASN A 753 -27.11 11.24 6.91
C ASN A 753 -25.74 11.62 7.49
N LEU A 754 -25.19 12.75 7.03
CA LEU A 754 -24.89 13.95 7.83
C LEU A 754 -24.12 14.96 6.98
N VAL A 755 -24.63 16.20 6.93
CA VAL A 755 -24.03 17.38 6.31
C VAL A 755 -23.15 18.08 7.35
N PHE A 756 -21.98 18.63 6.98
CA PHE A 756 -21.51 20.01 7.29
C PHE A 756 -20.07 20.28 6.77
N PRO A 757 -19.64 21.56 6.63
CA PRO A 757 -18.81 22.02 5.50
C PRO A 757 -17.46 22.61 5.96
N ILE A 758 -16.36 22.36 5.23
CA ILE A 758 -15.15 23.17 5.43
C ILE A 758 -14.54 23.56 4.09
N LYS A 759 -14.63 24.86 3.82
CA LYS A 759 -13.92 25.62 2.78
C LYS A 759 -12.42 25.70 3.09
N ASN A 760 -11.63 25.80 2.02
CA ASN A 760 -10.26 26.32 1.95
C ASN A 760 -9.15 25.58 2.73
N ASP A 761 -8.24 24.89 2.03
CA ASP A 761 -6.96 25.47 1.57
C ASP A 761 -5.97 24.40 1.07
N ARG A 762 -5.10 24.82 0.15
CA ARG A 762 -4.10 24.03 -0.61
C ARG A 762 -2.92 23.49 0.23
N VAL A 763 -3.16 22.88 1.39
CA VAL A 763 -2.09 22.39 2.31
C VAL A 763 -2.05 20.85 2.43
N CYS A 764 -2.97 20.13 1.81
CA CYS A 764 -3.14 18.68 2.00
C CYS A 764 -2.42 17.77 0.99
N VAL A 765 -1.29 18.14 0.38
CA VAL A 765 -0.55 17.22 -0.52
C VAL A 765 0.71 16.64 0.15
N SER A 766 1.38 17.40 1.02
CA SER A 766 2.63 16.97 1.67
C SER A 766 2.44 15.92 2.78
N PHE A 767 1.35 15.98 3.55
CA PHE A 767 1.11 15.08 4.70
C PHE A 767 0.64 13.65 4.33
N TRP A 768 0.19 13.45 3.11
CA TRP A 768 -0.37 12.17 2.63
C TRP A 768 0.67 11.29 1.96
N ASN A 769 1.69 11.93 1.35
CA ASN A 769 2.87 11.27 0.79
C ASN A 769 3.78 10.64 1.87
N VAL A 770 3.74 11.14 3.11
CA VAL A 770 4.54 10.61 4.25
C VAL A 770 4.04 9.23 4.70
N TRP A 771 2.73 9.02 4.71
CA TRP A 771 2.14 7.72 5.10
C TRP A 771 2.50 6.63 4.09
N ALA A 772 2.41 6.95 2.79
CA ALA A 772 2.84 6.07 1.71
C ALA A 772 4.36 5.77 1.74
N PHE A 773 5.17 6.75 2.16
CA PHE A 773 6.61 6.54 2.37
C PHE A 773 6.89 5.57 3.53
N GLY A 774 6.06 5.59 4.59
CA GLY A 774 6.09 4.58 5.66
C GLY A 774 5.86 3.16 5.14
N VAL A 775 4.88 2.97 4.25
CA VAL A 775 4.61 1.67 3.61
C VAL A 775 5.79 1.22 2.74
N LEU A 776 6.39 2.12 1.97
CA LEU A 776 7.58 1.83 1.19
C LEU A 776 8.75 1.36 2.07
N MET A 777 8.97 2.01 3.22
CA MET A 777 10.01 1.56 4.18
C MET A 777 9.70 0.17 4.73
N LEU A 778 8.44 -0.13 5.06
CA LEU A 778 8.03 -1.46 5.50
C LEU A 778 8.37 -2.52 4.46
N GLU A 779 8.05 -2.26 3.19
CA GLU A 779 8.31 -3.16 2.06
C GLU A 779 9.82 -3.40 1.88
N VAL A 780 10.65 -2.35 1.98
CA VAL A 780 12.10 -2.46 1.85
C VAL A 780 12.69 -3.32 2.98
N PHE A 781 12.31 -3.05 4.24
CA PHE A 781 12.88 -3.75 5.40
C PHE A 781 12.28 -5.13 5.66
N SER A 782 11.11 -5.42 5.09
CA SER A 782 10.50 -6.75 5.10
C SER A 782 10.86 -7.59 3.87
N LEU A 783 11.63 -7.04 2.92
CA LEU A 783 11.87 -7.67 1.61
C LEU A 783 10.57 -8.02 0.87
N GLY A 784 9.52 -7.23 1.10
CA GLY A 784 8.20 -7.40 0.50
C GLY A 784 7.28 -8.40 1.20
N GLU A 785 7.53 -8.78 2.45
CA GLU A 785 6.55 -9.61 3.17
C GLU A 785 5.21 -8.88 3.36
N LEU A 786 4.12 -9.64 3.28
CA LEU A 786 2.79 -9.16 3.58
C LEU A 786 2.71 -8.81 5.08
N PRO A 787 2.30 -7.59 5.48
CA PRO A 787 2.22 -7.20 6.89
C PRO A 787 1.23 -8.06 7.70
N TYR A 788 0.21 -8.60 7.02
CA TYR A 788 -0.80 -9.49 7.61
C TYR A 788 -1.00 -10.71 6.72
N PRO A 789 -0.04 -11.64 6.67
CA PRO A 789 -0.06 -12.76 5.72
C PRO A 789 -1.21 -13.74 5.99
N ALA A 790 -1.82 -13.67 7.17
CA ALA A 790 -2.93 -14.51 7.60
C ALA A 790 -4.33 -13.89 7.36
N LEU A 791 -4.40 -12.65 6.88
CA LEU A 791 -5.65 -11.92 6.66
C LEU A 791 -5.83 -11.65 5.17
N ASN A 792 -7.06 -11.79 4.68
CA ASN A 792 -7.37 -11.39 3.31
C ASN A 792 -7.54 -9.86 3.21
N ASP A 793 -7.46 -9.32 1.99
CA ASP A 793 -7.48 -7.87 1.75
C ASP A 793 -8.68 -7.17 2.41
N HIS A 794 -9.85 -7.81 2.41
CA HIS A 794 -11.06 -7.25 3.01
C HIS A 794 -10.96 -7.15 4.54
N GLN A 795 -10.44 -8.18 5.21
CA GLN A 795 -10.22 -8.20 6.65
C GLN A 795 -9.14 -7.19 7.08
N VAL A 796 -8.09 -7.04 6.27
CA VAL A 796 -7.06 -6.02 6.48
C VAL A 796 -7.65 -4.62 6.37
N LEU A 797 -8.48 -4.37 5.35
CA LEU A 797 -9.18 -3.11 5.14
C LEU A 797 -10.13 -2.77 6.31
N GLU A 798 -10.97 -3.70 6.73
CA GLU A 798 -11.88 -3.50 7.87
C GLU A 798 -11.11 -3.24 9.17
N GLY A 799 -10.03 -3.99 9.43
CA GLY A 799 -9.24 -3.82 10.64
C GLY A 799 -8.44 -2.51 10.68
N LEU A 800 -7.91 -2.05 9.53
CA LEU A 800 -7.27 -0.74 9.43
C LEU A 800 -8.28 0.41 9.58
N GLN A 801 -9.49 0.25 9.05
CA GLN A 801 -10.58 1.24 9.17
C GLN A 801 -11.15 1.34 10.59
N ALA A 802 -11.29 0.20 11.27
CA ALA A 802 -11.74 0.13 12.66
C ALA A 802 -10.65 0.54 13.68
N GLY A 803 -9.41 0.77 13.21
CA GLY A 803 -8.26 1.08 14.07
C GLY A 803 -7.79 -0.11 14.93
N THR A 804 -8.27 -1.32 14.64
CA THR A 804 -7.92 -2.56 15.34
C THR A 804 -6.64 -3.20 14.80
N LEU A 805 -6.23 -2.86 13.57
CA LEU A 805 -4.95 -3.20 12.98
C LEU A 805 -4.08 -1.94 12.84
N ARG A 806 -2.79 -2.06 13.16
CA ARG A 806 -1.76 -1.04 12.89
C ARG A 806 -0.56 -1.70 12.24
N LEU A 807 -0.05 -1.11 11.16
CA LEU A 807 1.15 -1.60 10.49
C LEU A 807 2.31 -1.50 11.48
N SER A 808 2.94 -2.64 11.76
CA SER A 808 4.09 -2.74 12.66
C SER A 808 5.37 -2.95 11.85
N PRO A 809 6.49 -2.32 12.23
CA PRO A 809 7.78 -2.53 11.57
C PRO A 809 8.19 -4.01 11.49
N PRO A 810 8.95 -4.43 10.46
CA PRO A 810 9.46 -5.80 10.34
C PRO A 810 10.46 -6.10 11.46
N VAL A 811 10.54 -7.37 11.89
CA VAL A 811 11.36 -7.82 13.03
C VAL A 811 12.87 -7.51 12.85
N ASN A 812 13.34 -7.36 11.62
CA ASN A 812 14.74 -7.08 11.27
C ASN A 812 15.03 -5.61 10.91
N CYS A 813 14.09 -4.69 11.14
CA CYS A 813 14.26 -3.27 10.82
C CYS A 813 15.02 -2.54 11.96
N PRO A 814 16.01 -1.69 11.66
CA PRO A 814 16.73 -0.92 12.68
C PRO A 814 15.79 -0.07 13.54
N ALA A 815 16.02 -0.01 14.85
CA ALA A 815 15.11 0.64 15.80
C ALA A 815 14.78 2.11 15.47
N HIS A 816 15.72 2.85 14.87
CA HIS A 816 15.52 4.23 14.43
C HIS A 816 14.59 4.33 13.21
N VAL A 817 14.70 3.38 12.26
CA VAL A 817 13.79 3.28 11.11
C VAL A 817 12.42 2.76 11.52
N CYS A 818 12.34 1.80 12.46
CA CYS A 818 11.08 1.36 13.07
C CYS A 818 10.31 2.53 13.70
N SER A 819 11.01 3.42 14.41
CA SER A 819 10.45 4.62 15.01
C SER A 819 9.98 5.62 13.96
N LEU A 820 10.79 5.88 12.92
CA LEU A 820 10.44 6.77 11.81
C LEU A 820 9.19 6.27 11.07
N MET A 821 9.16 4.98 10.75
CA MET A 821 8.06 4.30 10.05
C MET A 821 6.77 4.30 10.86
N SER A 822 6.85 4.08 12.18
CA SER A 822 5.68 4.19 13.08
C SER A 822 5.14 5.62 13.13
N ARG A 823 6.01 6.64 13.10
CA ARG A 823 5.61 8.06 13.04
C ARG A 823 4.99 8.42 11.68
N CYS A 824 5.45 7.84 10.58
CA CYS A 824 4.83 8.01 9.26
C CYS A 824 3.37 7.54 9.24
N TRP A 825 3.02 6.54 10.06
CA TRP A 825 1.66 6.02 10.19
C TRP A 825 0.84 6.60 11.34
N ALA A 826 1.27 7.73 11.92
CA ALA A 826 0.48 8.42 12.95
C ALA A 826 -0.94 8.74 12.44
N SER A 827 -1.94 8.47 13.28
CA SER A 827 -3.36 8.67 12.96
C SER A 827 -3.69 10.14 12.71
N SER A 828 -3.01 11.05 13.40
CA SER A 828 -3.07 12.49 13.17
C SER A 828 -2.06 12.91 12.10
N PRO A 829 -2.47 13.53 10.98
CA PRO A 829 -1.55 14.00 9.95
C PRO A 829 -0.50 15.01 10.45
N LYS A 830 -0.82 15.77 11.50
CA LYS A 830 0.09 16.77 12.11
C LYS A 830 1.23 16.15 12.91
N GLU A 831 1.10 14.88 13.30
CA GLU A 831 2.10 14.13 14.08
C GLU A 831 3.07 13.35 13.18
N ARG A 832 2.82 13.34 11.87
CA ARG A 832 3.67 12.69 10.88
C ARG A 832 4.90 13.54 10.58
N PRO A 833 6.08 12.92 10.38
CA PRO A 833 7.31 13.63 10.08
C PRO A 833 7.23 14.33 8.72
N THR A 834 7.93 15.45 8.57
CA THR A 834 8.08 16.08 7.24
C THR A 834 9.05 15.28 6.36
N PHE A 835 8.99 15.43 5.02
CA PHE A 835 9.97 14.79 4.13
C PHE A 835 11.41 15.21 4.43
N SER A 836 11.61 16.45 4.90
CA SER A 836 12.92 16.92 5.34
C SER A 836 13.41 16.17 6.57
N GLU A 837 12.54 15.91 7.55
CA GLU A 837 12.86 15.10 8.74
C GLU A 837 13.13 13.64 8.38
N ILE A 838 12.36 13.07 7.46
CA ILE A 838 12.57 11.71 6.95
C ILE A 838 13.93 11.61 6.28
N LEU A 839 14.24 12.52 5.35
CA LEU A 839 15.50 12.54 4.64
C LEU A 839 16.68 12.72 5.59
N GLN A 840 16.56 13.64 6.55
CA GLN A 840 17.60 13.86 7.57
C GLN A 840 17.82 12.61 8.44
N THR A 841 16.74 11.98 8.91
CA THR A 841 16.82 10.75 9.73
C THR A 841 17.47 9.58 8.98
N LEU A 842 17.21 9.45 7.67
CA LEU A 842 17.81 8.41 6.83
C LEU A 842 19.24 8.73 6.36
N THR A 843 19.60 10.01 6.30
CA THR A 843 20.96 10.46 5.89
C THR A 843 21.93 10.40 7.07
N ASP A 844 21.45 10.68 8.29
CA ASP A 844 22.24 10.58 9.52
C ASP A 844 22.52 9.12 9.93
N SER A 845 21.81 8.14 9.34
CA SER A 845 22.01 6.69 9.53
C SER A 845 23.04 6.04 8.57
N SER A 846 23.88 6.85 7.90
CA SER A 846 24.78 6.46 6.79
C SER A 846 25.92 5.45 7.09
N THR A 847 25.88 4.74 8.22
CA THR A 847 26.80 3.62 8.50
C THR A 847 26.19 2.25 8.24
N ASP A 848 24.88 2.14 7.97
CA ASP A 848 24.21 0.87 7.72
C ASP A 848 23.99 0.66 6.22
N THR A 849 24.83 -0.18 5.59
CA THR A 849 24.82 -0.47 4.14
C THR A 849 23.49 -1.03 3.57
N LYS A 850 22.51 -1.33 4.43
CA LYS A 850 21.15 -1.76 4.04
C LYS A 850 20.13 -0.62 3.96
N VAL A 851 20.40 0.54 4.59
CA VAL A 851 19.57 1.76 4.55
C VAL A 851 20.06 2.64 3.41
#